data_AF-A0A0R3WNS3-F1
#
_entry.id   AF-A0A0R3WNS3-F1
#
_cell.length_a   1.000
_cell.length_b   1.000
_cell.length_c   1.000
_cell.angle_alpha   90.00
_cell.angle_beta   90.00
_cell.angle_gamma   90.00
#
_symmetry.space_group_name_H-M   'P 1'
#
loop_
_entity.id
_entity.type
_entity.pdbx_description
1 polymer ?
#
loop_
_entity_poly.entity_id
_entity_poly.type
_entity_poly.pdbx_seq_one_letter_code
_entity_poly.pdbx_strand_id
1 'polypeptide(L)'
;MREILYLMIGQCGNQIGAKFWEVIADEHGIGPDGFYRGDSDLQIERIHVYFMEAAGGRMVPRTVLADLEPGTLDTVRSGPYGCLFRPDNFAFGNAGAGNNWAKGHYTEGAEMIESIMEIVHRECEACDCLQGFQVVHSMGGGTGAGMGTLLISKIREHYPDRIMCTFSCYPSPKVSDVVVEPYNAILSQNQLIDLAEQTFVIDNEALYDICSRTLRLKDPTYGDLNHLVSITMSGITTSLRFPGQLNADLRKLGNNLIPFPRVHFFVTGFAPLLSRCSMSYRSESVHELTSQVFHRHNIMSACNPLMGRYLTVAAMFRGRLSIKEVTREMRAVKSRNSPCFVEWIPNNVKTAVCDVPPRGLKMSVTFIGNTTAIQEIFYRLGEKFLVMLKRKAFLHWYTAEGMDECDFTAAIANVSDVVVEPYNATLSSHFLTEYSDMSFVIDNEALYDICYRVLKVDKPTYGDLNHLVSAAMAGVTTCLRFPGQLNADLRKLCTNLIPFPLLHFFIPAFAPLTSRFVQTYYNHTIHDLTTQIFDSKNLMTACDPRHGKYITVASVFRGRLSIKELEEEMQQVQSRNSAFFVEWIPNNVKTAVCDVPPRGLKMAVTFIGNNTAIQESFERIAQQFRTMFGRKAFLHWYTCEGMDECEFDNAYTSMLELIMSLFSLPPYSMQISEVVVEPYNSVLGQSHLIDLSDESFTLDNEALFDICFRTLKIQHPTLGDLNHLVSATMSGITTCLRFPGQLNADLRKLGTNLIPFPRLHFFVPGFAPLTSRYGQAYHTYNVHDLTTQMFEARNLMSACDPRHGKYLTVAGMFRGRLSVKEVEEVITDVQNKNSAFFVEWIPNNIKTAICDVPPKGMTMSATFVGNTTAVQETFKRICDQFAIMLKKRAFIHWYTAEGMDEAEFDEAFTNVNDLIGEYQQYECD
;
A
#
# COMPACT_ATOMS: atom_id res chain seq x y z
N MET A 1 13.11 -19.75 40.78
CA MET A 1 12.71 -18.37 41.11
C MET A 1 13.04 -17.48 39.91
N ARG A 2 12.61 -16.22 39.91
CA ARG A 2 12.49 -15.38 38.71
C ARG A 2 12.76 -13.93 39.10
N GLU A 3 14.02 -13.59 39.31
CA GLU A 3 14.43 -12.29 39.83
C GLU A 3 14.52 -11.24 38.72
N ILE A 4 14.25 -9.98 39.07
CA ILE A 4 14.40 -8.82 38.18
C ILE A 4 15.30 -7.80 38.89
N LEU A 5 16.31 -7.30 38.18
CA LEU A 5 17.13 -6.21 38.68
C LEU A 5 16.55 -4.87 38.20
N TYR A 6 16.29 -3.96 39.14
CA TYR A 6 15.70 -2.66 38.87
C TYR A 6 16.76 -1.55 38.91
N LEU A 7 16.94 -0.82 37.82
CA LEU A 7 17.98 0.18 37.64
C LEU A 7 17.34 1.57 37.57
N MET A 8 17.67 2.42 38.54
CA MET A 8 17.19 3.80 38.61
C MET A 8 18.30 4.75 38.17
N ILE A 9 18.09 5.49 37.07
CA ILE A 9 19.14 6.28 36.45
C ILE A 9 18.73 7.74 36.29
N GLY A 10 19.55 8.63 36.86
CA GLY A 10 19.37 10.08 36.80
C GLY A 10 18.20 10.58 37.65
N GLN A 11 18.08 11.91 37.75
CA GLN A 11 17.11 12.58 38.63
C GLN A 11 15.67 12.08 38.47
N CYS A 12 15.15 12.05 37.23
CA CYS A 12 13.77 11.61 36.95
C CYS A 12 13.59 10.12 37.25
N GLY A 13 14.54 9.28 36.84
CA GLY A 13 14.51 7.84 37.08
C GLY A 13 14.52 7.49 38.56
N ASN A 14 15.36 8.17 39.34
CA ASN A 14 15.45 8.01 40.80
C ASN A 14 14.17 8.46 41.52
N GLN A 15 13.54 9.56 41.11
CA GLN A 15 12.29 10.02 41.73
C GLN A 15 11.10 9.10 41.44
N ILE A 16 10.95 8.68 40.18
CA ILE A 16 9.89 7.74 39.78
C ILE A 16 10.13 6.38 40.43
N GLY A 17 11.38 5.91 40.42
CA GLY A 17 11.77 4.65 41.03
C GLY A 17 11.55 4.64 42.54
N ALA A 18 11.90 5.71 43.26
CA ALA A 18 11.59 5.83 44.67
C ALA A 18 10.08 5.69 44.93
N LYS A 19 9.24 6.41 44.16
CA LYS A 19 7.78 6.29 44.29
C LYS A 19 7.24 4.91 43.90
N PHE A 20 7.82 4.25 42.90
CA PHE A 20 7.50 2.88 42.56
C PHE A 20 7.77 1.94 43.73
N TRP A 21 8.95 2.02 44.36
CA TRP A 21 9.30 1.22 45.53
C TRP A 21 8.39 1.47 46.73
N GLU A 22 7.97 2.71 46.98
CA GLU A 22 6.95 3.03 48.00
C GLU A 22 5.64 2.27 47.72
N VAL A 23 5.14 2.33 46.48
CA VAL A 23 3.87 1.70 46.10
C VAL A 23 3.94 0.18 46.19
N ILE A 24 5.03 -0.45 45.73
CA ILE A 24 5.14 -1.91 45.79
C ILE A 24 5.43 -2.41 47.21
N ALA A 25 6.20 -1.67 48.01
CA ALA A 25 6.40 -2.00 49.43
C ALA A 25 5.06 -1.99 50.17
N ASP A 26 4.24 -0.95 49.93
CA ASP A 26 2.89 -0.86 50.46
C ASP A 26 1.97 -2.01 49.99
N GLU A 27 2.04 -2.42 48.73
CA GLU A 27 1.26 -3.54 48.20
C GLU A 27 1.66 -4.90 48.80
N HIS A 28 2.95 -5.08 49.10
CA HIS A 28 3.48 -6.28 49.75
C HIS A 28 3.46 -6.19 51.29
N GLY A 29 2.97 -5.10 51.88
CA GLY A 29 2.90 -4.92 53.34
C GLY A 29 4.26 -4.77 54.01
N ILE A 30 5.28 -4.28 53.30
CA ILE A 30 6.64 -4.07 53.83
C ILE A 30 6.73 -2.67 54.43
N GLY A 31 7.13 -2.59 55.70
CA GLY A 31 7.35 -1.30 56.35
C GLY A 31 8.64 -0.59 55.87
N PRO A 32 8.81 0.71 56.18
CA PRO A 32 10.04 1.46 55.85
C PRO A 32 11.33 0.86 56.43
N ASP A 33 11.21 0.06 57.50
CA ASP A 33 12.28 -0.69 58.14
C ASP A 33 12.66 -1.98 57.37
N GLY A 34 11.85 -2.40 56.40
CA GLY A 34 12.04 -3.59 55.58
C GLY A 34 11.45 -4.86 56.18
N PHE A 35 10.66 -4.76 57.25
CA PHE A 35 9.97 -5.91 57.83
C PHE A 35 8.56 -6.06 57.26
N TYR A 36 8.15 -7.31 57.02
CA TYR A 36 6.80 -7.64 56.58
C TYR A 36 5.79 -7.45 57.71
N ARG A 37 4.72 -6.69 57.43
CA ARG A 37 3.58 -6.40 58.30
C ARG A 37 2.25 -6.58 57.54
N GLY A 38 2.25 -7.39 56.49
CA GLY A 38 1.07 -7.66 55.68
C GLY A 38 0.11 -8.67 56.32
N ASP A 39 -1.11 -8.71 55.78
CA ASP A 39 -2.22 -9.54 56.29
C ASP A 39 -2.52 -10.77 55.40
N SER A 40 -1.80 -10.94 54.28
CA SER A 40 -2.13 -11.93 53.24
C SER A 40 -0.91 -12.68 52.73
N ASP A 41 -0.97 -14.01 52.76
CA ASP A 41 0.09 -14.91 52.28
C ASP A 41 0.44 -14.71 50.79
N LEU A 42 -0.53 -14.26 49.99
CA LEU A 42 -0.33 -13.93 48.56
C LEU A 42 0.69 -12.80 48.35
N GLN A 43 0.92 -11.97 49.37
CA GLN A 43 1.93 -10.90 49.32
C GLN A 43 3.36 -11.44 49.44
N ILE A 44 3.56 -12.59 50.08
CA ILE A 44 4.88 -13.17 50.30
C ILE A 44 5.25 -14.14 49.17
N GLU A 45 4.28 -14.84 48.58
CA GLU A 45 4.52 -15.97 47.65
C GLU A 45 5.52 -15.69 46.52
N ARG A 46 5.52 -14.47 45.95
CA ARG A 46 6.47 -14.06 44.89
C ARG A 46 7.26 -12.79 45.23
N ILE A 47 7.47 -12.54 46.51
CA ILE A 47 8.22 -11.37 46.99
C ILE A 47 9.67 -11.32 46.44
N HIS A 48 10.27 -12.51 46.24
CA HIS A 48 11.66 -12.67 45.79
C HIS A 48 11.93 -12.15 44.37
N VAL A 49 10.89 -11.82 43.59
CA VAL A 49 11.04 -11.25 42.24
C VAL A 49 11.75 -9.88 42.31
N TYR A 50 11.36 -9.03 43.27
CA TYR A 50 11.89 -7.68 43.44
C TYR A 50 12.68 -7.49 44.73
N PHE A 51 12.41 -8.29 45.76
CA PHE A 51 13.09 -8.20 47.06
C PHE A 51 14.06 -9.36 47.25
N MET A 52 15.15 -9.09 47.95
CA MET A 52 16.06 -10.07 48.51
C MET A 52 15.78 -10.19 50.00
N GLU A 53 15.69 -11.41 50.50
CA GLU A 53 15.58 -11.66 51.93
C GLU A 53 16.98 -11.62 52.55
N ALA A 54 17.22 -10.63 53.41
CA ALA A 54 18.46 -10.48 54.16
C ALA A 54 18.38 -11.18 55.53
N ALA A 55 19.54 -11.31 56.19
CA ALA A 55 19.63 -11.89 57.53
C ALA A 55 18.67 -11.18 58.51
N GLY A 56 17.88 -11.98 59.25
CA GLY A 56 16.88 -11.48 60.20
C GLY A 56 15.48 -11.26 59.62
N GLY A 57 15.19 -11.74 58.40
CA GLY A 57 13.86 -11.65 57.78
C GLY A 57 13.54 -10.26 57.21
N ARG A 58 14.57 -9.42 57.02
CA ARG A 58 14.44 -8.08 56.44
C ARG A 58 14.44 -8.19 54.92
N MET A 59 13.46 -7.61 54.27
CA MET A 59 13.33 -7.57 52.81
C MET A 59 14.02 -6.33 52.26
N VAL A 60 14.96 -6.51 51.33
CA VAL A 60 15.76 -5.44 50.71
C VAL A 60 15.48 -5.41 49.19
N PRO A 61 15.16 -4.25 48.59
CA PRO A 61 14.98 -4.10 47.16
C PRO A 61 16.21 -4.51 46.34
N ARG A 62 16.01 -5.30 45.27
CA ARG A 62 17.03 -5.59 44.25
C ARG A 62 17.12 -4.43 43.28
N THR A 63 17.84 -3.39 43.68
CA THR A 63 17.96 -2.18 42.88
C THR A 63 19.33 -1.55 42.93
N VAL A 64 19.68 -0.86 41.84
CA VAL A 64 20.86 0.00 41.74
C VAL A 64 20.39 1.41 41.45
N LEU A 65 20.91 2.36 42.22
CA LEU A 65 20.65 3.79 42.03
C LEU A 65 21.92 4.43 41.47
N ALA A 66 21.80 5.07 40.32
CA ALA A 66 22.90 5.75 39.66
C ALA A 66 22.52 7.19 39.33
N ASP A 67 23.38 8.13 39.69
CA ASP A 67 23.28 9.52 39.22
C ASP A 67 24.67 10.16 39.16
N LEU A 68 24.87 11.08 38.22
CA LEU A 68 26.10 11.86 38.13
C LEU A 68 26.14 12.96 39.20
N GLU A 69 24.97 13.32 39.75
CA GLU A 69 24.82 14.31 40.81
C GLU A 69 24.46 13.66 42.16
N PRO A 70 25.17 13.98 43.26
CA PRO A 70 24.91 13.35 44.56
C PRO A 70 23.61 13.83 45.22
N GLY A 71 23.16 15.05 44.93
CA GLY A 71 22.02 15.67 45.64
C GLY A 71 20.68 14.95 45.42
N THR A 72 20.49 14.29 44.28
CA THR A 72 19.28 13.51 43.99
C THR A 72 19.17 12.29 44.90
N LEU A 73 20.29 11.63 45.16
CA LEU A 73 20.36 10.42 45.99
C LEU A 73 20.21 10.74 47.48
N ASP A 74 20.71 11.88 47.93
CA ASP A 74 20.44 12.38 49.29
C ASP A 74 18.95 12.63 49.53
N THR A 75 18.24 13.10 48.50
CA THR A 75 16.78 13.27 48.54
C THR A 75 16.06 11.92 48.64
N VAL A 76 16.51 10.91 47.90
CA VAL A 76 15.95 9.55 48.00
C VAL A 76 16.23 8.93 49.37
N ARG A 77 17.44 9.13 49.91
CA ARG A 77 17.84 8.61 51.22
C ARG A 77 17.10 9.26 52.39
N SER A 78 16.80 10.54 52.30
CA SER A 78 15.95 11.27 53.28
C SER A 78 14.45 11.03 53.09
N GLY A 79 14.06 10.35 52.01
CA GLY A 79 12.67 9.96 51.74
C GLY A 79 12.12 8.92 52.74
N PRO A 80 10.79 8.71 52.73
CA PRO A 80 10.11 7.86 53.71
C PRO A 80 10.60 6.41 53.72
N TYR A 81 10.98 5.87 52.56
CA TYR A 81 11.51 4.53 52.38
C TYR A 81 13.02 4.51 52.09
N GLY A 82 13.74 5.61 52.35
CA GLY A 82 15.17 5.71 52.03
C GLY A 82 16.05 4.68 52.75
N CYS A 83 15.69 4.32 53.99
CA CYS A 83 16.39 3.32 54.79
C CYS A 83 16.25 1.88 54.26
N LEU A 84 15.32 1.64 53.34
CA LEU A 84 15.03 0.33 52.75
C LEU A 84 16.14 -0.10 51.76
N PHE A 85 16.74 0.86 51.07
CA PHE A 85 17.77 0.61 50.05
C PHE A 85 19.12 0.24 50.68
N ARG A 86 19.85 -0.67 50.03
CA ARG A 86 21.21 -1.03 50.44
C ARG A 86 22.17 0.14 50.15
N PRO A 87 22.92 0.65 51.15
CA PRO A 87 23.87 1.75 50.95
C PRO A 87 24.94 1.48 49.89
N ASP A 88 25.35 0.22 49.73
CA ASP A 88 26.36 -0.20 48.76
C ASP A 88 25.88 -0.12 47.30
N ASN A 89 24.57 0.03 47.07
CA ASN A 89 23.97 0.05 45.74
C ASN A 89 23.73 1.49 45.22
N PHE A 90 24.28 2.49 45.92
CA PHE A 90 24.27 3.89 45.50
C PHE A 90 25.58 4.19 44.75
N ALA A 91 25.47 4.37 43.44
CA ALA A 91 26.56 4.89 42.60
C ALA A 91 26.33 6.37 42.32
N PHE A 92 27.32 7.21 42.64
CA PHE A 92 27.21 8.64 42.42
C PHE A 92 28.49 9.29 41.95
N GLY A 93 28.32 10.40 41.21
CA GLY A 93 29.41 11.18 40.65
C GLY A 93 29.73 12.44 41.42
N ASN A 94 30.79 13.10 40.98
CA ASN A 94 31.19 14.40 41.49
C ASN A 94 30.76 15.55 40.55
N ALA A 95 30.48 15.26 39.28
CA ALA A 95 30.13 16.23 38.26
C ALA A 95 28.86 15.80 37.52
N GLY A 96 27.91 16.73 37.36
CA GLY A 96 26.65 16.47 36.65
C GLY A 96 26.78 16.61 35.13
N ALA A 97 25.91 15.93 34.38
CA ALA A 97 25.88 16.01 32.91
C ALA A 97 25.33 17.34 32.36
N GLY A 98 24.71 18.20 33.17
CA GLY A 98 24.23 19.52 32.75
C GLY A 98 23.23 19.50 31.58
N ASN A 99 22.33 18.51 31.55
CA ASN A 99 21.38 18.26 30.44
C ASN A 99 22.03 18.02 29.07
N ASN A 100 23.28 17.57 29.02
CA ASN A 100 23.96 17.19 27.78
C ASN A 100 24.09 15.67 27.68
N TRP A 101 23.49 15.07 26.64
CA TRP A 101 23.57 13.63 26.39
C TRP A 101 25.00 13.16 26.10
N ALA A 102 25.79 13.94 25.33
CA ALA A 102 27.16 13.56 24.98
C ALA A 102 28.05 13.43 26.22
N LYS A 103 27.88 14.33 27.20
CA LYS A 103 28.58 14.22 28.49
C LYS A 103 28.23 12.95 29.25
N GLY A 104 26.94 12.64 29.30
CA GLY A 104 26.47 11.41 29.94
C GLY A 104 26.92 10.15 29.22
N HIS A 105 27.15 10.18 27.91
CA HIS A 105 27.46 8.99 27.11
C HIS A 105 28.96 8.76 26.89
N TYR A 106 29.74 9.83 26.67
CA TYR A 106 31.14 9.72 26.24
C TYR A 106 32.16 10.17 27.28
N THR A 107 31.81 11.08 28.20
CA THR A 107 32.76 11.63 29.17
C THR A 107 32.43 11.19 30.60
N GLU A 108 31.66 11.97 31.35
CA GLU A 108 31.39 11.73 32.79
C GLU A 108 30.71 10.39 33.06
N GLY A 109 29.74 10.00 32.23
CA GLY A 109 29.04 8.72 32.41
C GLY A 109 29.89 7.51 32.02
N ALA A 110 30.84 7.68 31.10
CA ALA A 110 31.77 6.62 30.71
C ALA A 110 32.79 6.33 31.82
N GLU A 111 33.23 7.34 32.57
CA GLU A 111 34.11 7.14 33.73
C GLU A 111 33.43 6.37 34.86
N MET A 112 32.12 6.58 35.06
CA MET A 112 31.37 5.94 36.15
C MET A 112 30.84 4.55 35.80
N ILE A 113 30.75 4.21 34.51
CA ILE A 113 30.02 3.02 34.07
C ILE A 113 30.59 1.73 34.65
N GLU A 114 31.91 1.65 34.82
CA GLU A 114 32.58 0.47 35.38
C GLU A 114 32.14 0.21 36.82
N SER A 115 32.09 1.26 37.65
CA SER A 115 31.62 1.18 39.04
C SER A 115 30.15 0.73 39.14
N ILE A 116 29.28 1.27 38.27
CA ILE A 116 27.87 0.85 38.21
C ILE A 116 27.78 -0.62 37.78
N MET A 117 28.56 -1.02 36.78
CA MET A 117 28.57 -2.40 36.29
C MET A 117 29.06 -3.38 37.36
N GLU A 118 30.04 -3.04 38.19
CA GLU A 118 30.46 -3.90 39.32
C GLU A 118 29.31 -4.18 40.31
N ILE A 119 28.49 -3.17 40.61
CA ILE A 119 27.30 -3.33 41.47
C ILE A 119 26.27 -4.21 40.76
N VAL A 120 26.02 -3.97 39.47
CA VAL A 120 25.10 -4.78 38.65
C VAL A 120 25.54 -6.25 38.63
N HIS A 121 26.82 -6.54 38.43
CA HIS A 121 27.35 -7.91 38.43
C HIS A 121 27.14 -8.59 39.79
N ARG A 122 27.43 -7.89 40.89
CA ARG A 122 27.23 -8.39 42.25
C ARG A 122 25.78 -8.78 42.52
N GLU A 123 24.84 -7.93 42.11
CA GLU A 123 23.40 -8.22 42.30
C GLU A 123 22.90 -9.32 41.35
N CYS A 124 23.45 -9.41 40.14
CA CYS A 124 23.17 -10.51 39.19
C CYS A 124 23.67 -11.87 39.72
N GLU A 125 24.86 -11.92 40.32
CA GLU A 125 25.42 -13.13 40.95
C GLU A 125 24.62 -13.57 42.18
N ALA A 126 23.99 -12.60 42.88
CA ALA A 126 23.10 -12.87 44.00
C ALA A 126 21.68 -13.34 43.58
N CYS A 127 21.42 -13.54 42.28
CA CYS A 127 20.15 -14.05 41.77
C CYS A 127 20.28 -15.52 41.35
N ASP A 128 19.29 -16.34 41.69
CA ASP A 128 19.26 -17.75 41.29
C ASP A 128 18.99 -17.90 39.78
N CYS A 129 18.04 -17.13 39.23
CA CYS A 129 17.67 -17.16 37.81
C CYS A 129 17.10 -15.80 37.35
N LEU A 130 18.02 -14.90 37.02
CA LEU A 130 17.72 -13.56 36.52
C LEU A 130 16.84 -13.61 35.25
N GLN A 131 15.68 -12.95 35.29
CA GLN A 131 14.82 -12.80 34.12
C GLN A 131 15.32 -11.73 33.15
N GLY A 132 15.74 -10.60 33.71
CA GLY A 132 16.05 -9.39 32.96
C GLY A 132 16.23 -8.16 33.83
N PHE A 133 16.39 -7.04 33.15
CA PHE A 133 16.65 -5.73 33.73
C PHE A 133 15.47 -4.80 33.46
N GLN A 134 15.11 -4.00 34.45
CA GLN A 134 14.14 -2.91 34.31
C GLN A 134 14.85 -1.58 34.56
N VAL A 135 15.03 -0.80 33.51
CA VAL A 135 15.68 0.52 33.58
C VAL A 135 14.61 1.60 33.61
N VAL A 136 14.72 2.53 34.56
CA VAL A 136 13.88 3.73 34.61
C VAL A 136 14.73 4.96 34.46
N HIS A 137 14.43 5.73 33.41
CA HIS A 137 15.21 6.90 33.04
C HIS A 137 14.35 7.94 32.30
N SER A 138 14.92 9.13 32.12
CA SER A 138 14.35 10.18 31.27
C SER A 138 15.10 10.25 29.95
N MET A 139 14.38 10.48 28.87
CA MET A 139 14.94 10.68 27.52
C MET A 139 15.42 12.12 27.31
N GLY A 140 14.93 13.09 28.10
CA GLY A 140 15.26 14.51 27.92
C GLY A 140 16.51 14.99 28.68
N GLY A 141 16.94 14.25 29.71
CA GLY A 141 18.06 14.65 30.57
C GLY A 141 19.45 14.28 30.02
N GLY A 142 20.51 14.77 30.66
CA GLY A 142 21.89 14.38 30.29
C GLY A 142 22.28 13.01 30.88
N THR A 143 22.13 12.84 32.20
CA THR A 143 22.47 11.60 32.91
C THR A 143 21.54 10.45 32.55
N GLY A 144 20.23 10.66 32.72
CA GLY A 144 19.25 9.59 32.48
C GLY A 144 19.27 9.08 31.04
N ALA A 145 19.46 9.98 30.09
CA ALA A 145 19.40 9.64 28.67
C ALA A 145 20.77 9.13 28.18
N GLY A 146 21.85 9.91 28.38
CA GLY A 146 23.21 9.58 27.95
C GLY A 146 23.80 8.36 28.66
N MET A 147 23.97 8.46 29.99
CA MET A 147 24.53 7.37 30.79
C MET A 147 23.59 6.17 30.87
N GLY A 148 22.27 6.40 30.86
CA GLY A 148 21.28 5.32 30.85
C GLY A 148 21.36 4.45 29.60
N THR A 149 21.48 5.07 28.42
CA THR A 149 21.66 4.33 27.15
C THR A 149 23.02 3.63 27.06
N LEU A 150 24.08 4.24 27.59
CA LEU A 150 25.39 3.59 27.71
C LEU A 150 25.31 2.34 28.60
N LEU A 151 24.64 2.44 29.75
CA LEU A 151 24.46 1.30 30.66
C LEU A 151 23.67 0.17 30.01
N ILE A 152 22.60 0.50 29.28
CA ILE A 152 21.83 -0.49 28.54
C ILE A 152 22.71 -1.22 27.52
N SER A 153 23.56 -0.50 26.80
CA SER A 153 24.52 -1.08 25.85
C SER A 153 25.47 -2.06 26.54
N LYS A 154 26.11 -1.64 27.65
CA LYS A 154 27.02 -2.51 28.42
C LYS A 154 26.33 -3.73 29.03
N ILE A 155 25.12 -3.57 29.55
CA ILE A 155 24.35 -4.73 30.05
C ILE A 155 24.02 -5.69 28.90
N ARG A 156 23.71 -5.17 27.70
CA ARG A 156 23.42 -6.02 26.54
C ARG A 156 24.65 -6.78 26.03
N GLU A 157 25.84 -6.17 26.11
CA GLU A 157 27.12 -6.83 25.82
C GLU A 157 27.40 -8.01 26.79
N HIS A 158 27.20 -7.80 28.10
CA HIS A 158 27.50 -8.82 29.12
C HIS A 158 26.37 -9.87 29.29
N TYR A 159 25.11 -9.49 29.07
CA TYR A 159 23.94 -10.32 29.32
C TYR A 159 22.96 -10.34 28.12
N PRO A 160 23.38 -10.87 26.95
CA PRO A 160 22.58 -10.81 25.72
C PRO A 160 21.27 -11.62 25.77
N ASP A 161 21.22 -12.71 26.54
CA ASP A 161 20.04 -13.58 26.62
C ASP A 161 18.93 -13.06 27.54
N ARG A 162 19.21 -11.99 28.30
CA ARG A 162 18.31 -11.44 29.32
C ARG A 162 17.45 -10.33 28.73
N ILE A 163 16.22 -10.22 29.22
CA ILE A 163 15.26 -9.22 28.71
C ILE A 163 15.67 -7.84 29.20
N MET A 164 15.73 -6.88 28.27
CA MET A 164 15.93 -5.47 28.59
C MET A 164 14.60 -4.73 28.47
N CYS A 165 14.08 -4.28 29.61
CA CYS A 165 12.84 -3.52 29.71
C CYS A 165 13.15 -2.09 30.17
N THR A 166 12.61 -1.09 29.51
CA THR A 166 12.80 0.32 29.89
C THR A 166 11.48 1.02 30.15
N PHE A 167 11.43 1.84 31.19
CA PHE A 167 10.38 2.83 31.43
C PHE A 167 10.98 4.20 31.11
N SER A 168 10.64 4.70 29.93
CA SER A 168 11.29 5.87 29.34
C SER A 168 10.35 7.06 29.39
N CYS A 169 10.74 8.10 30.15
CA CYS A 169 9.97 9.34 30.25
C CYS A 169 10.36 10.30 29.12
N TYR A 170 9.39 10.62 28.28
CA TYR A 170 9.52 11.50 27.14
C TYR A 170 9.33 12.97 27.57
N PRO A 171 10.21 13.87 27.10
CA PRO A 171 10.16 15.28 27.46
C PRO A 171 8.96 16.01 26.84
N SER A 172 8.52 17.08 27.51
CA SER A 172 7.47 17.97 27.02
C SER A 172 7.75 19.42 27.42
N PRO A 173 7.56 20.38 26.49
CA PRO A 173 7.75 21.80 26.78
C PRO A 173 6.71 22.37 27.74
N LYS A 174 5.62 21.64 28.02
CA LYS A 174 4.61 22.07 29.02
C LYS A 174 5.11 21.88 30.46
N VAL A 175 6.11 21.02 30.65
CA VAL A 175 6.55 20.54 31.97
C VAL A 175 7.99 20.96 32.26
N SER A 176 8.82 21.12 31.22
CA SER A 176 10.23 21.50 31.35
C SER A 176 10.57 22.66 30.42
N ASP A 177 11.39 23.59 30.93
CA ASP A 177 11.92 24.75 30.20
C ASP A 177 13.27 24.45 29.49
N VAL A 178 13.79 23.23 29.60
CA VAL A 178 15.08 22.85 29.01
C VAL A 178 14.96 22.73 27.50
N VAL A 179 15.70 23.57 26.78
CA VAL A 179 15.59 23.67 25.31
C VAL A 179 16.26 22.53 24.54
N VAL A 180 17.24 21.85 25.13
CA VAL A 180 18.04 20.79 24.46
C VAL A 180 17.45 19.38 24.56
N GLU A 181 16.31 19.22 25.25
CA GLU A 181 15.66 17.91 25.43
C GLU A 181 15.37 17.14 24.14
N PRO A 182 14.98 17.78 23.00
CA PRO A 182 14.78 17.06 21.74
C PRO A 182 16.03 16.37 21.22
N TYR A 183 17.23 16.96 21.39
CA TYR A 183 18.49 16.31 21.01
C TYR A 183 18.74 15.06 21.84
N ASN A 184 18.68 15.20 23.16
CA ASN A 184 18.88 14.09 24.10
C ASN A 184 17.90 12.93 23.83
N ALA A 185 16.63 13.27 23.54
CA ALA A 185 15.58 12.28 23.33
C ALA A 185 15.78 11.48 22.04
N ILE A 186 16.12 12.13 20.92
CA ILE A 186 16.35 11.45 19.64
C ILE A 186 17.62 10.59 19.69
N LEU A 187 18.72 11.12 20.25
CA LEU A 187 19.97 10.35 20.41
C LEU A 187 19.77 9.11 21.27
N SER A 188 19.02 9.25 22.37
CA SER A 188 18.70 8.12 23.24
C SER A 188 17.75 7.14 22.58
N GLN A 189 16.76 7.64 21.83
CA GLN A 189 15.80 6.79 21.14
C GLN A 189 16.48 5.93 20.08
N ASN A 190 17.44 6.48 19.33
CA ASN A 190 18.25 5.73 18.39
C ASN A 190 18.89 4.49 19.04
N GLN A 191 19.49 4.66 20.23
CA GLN A 191 20.06 3.54 20.99
C GLN A 191 19.01 2.53 21.47
N LEU A 192 17.84 3.01 21.94
CA LEU A 192 16.78 2.12 22.44
C LEU A 192 16.11 1.28 21.34
N ILE A 193 16.13 1.73 20.07
CA ILE A 193 15.57 0.97 18.95
C ILE A 193 16.28 -0.37 18.78
N ASP A 194 17.60 -0.40 18.99
CA ASP A 194 18.41 -1.61 18.77
C ASP A 194 18.70 -2.38 20.06
N LEU A 195 18.81 -1.68 21.20
CA LEU A 195 19.29 -2.30 22.45
C LEU A 195 18.16 -2.78 23.38
N ALA A 196 17.00 -2.11 23.39
CA ALA A 196 15.90 -2.47 24.28
C ALA A 196 14.98 -3.51 23.62
N GLU A 197 14.47 -4.46 24.40
CA GLU A 197 13.46 -5.41 23.92
C GLU A 197 12.05 -4.89 24.17
N GLN A 198 11.83 -4.12 25.23
CA GLN A 198 10.53 -3.56 25.60
C GLN A 198 10.72 -2.13 26.12
N THR A 199 10.02 -1.17 25.53
CA THR A 199 10.09 0.23 25.96
C THR A 199 8.69 0.75 26.27
N PHE A 200 8.41 1.00 27.54
CA PHE A 200 7.17 1.66 27.96
C PHE A 200 7.32 3.16 27.86
N VAL A 201 6.55 3.77 26.95
CA VAL A 201 6.61 5.20 26.66
C VAL A 201 5.68 5.96 27.59
N ILE A 202 6.26 6.82 28.42
CA ILE A 202 5.56 7.68 29.36
C ILE A 202 5.79 9.13 28.90
N ASP A 203 4.73 9.85 28.54
CA ASP A 203 4.85 11.21 28.03
C ASP A 203 4.42 12.23 29.08
N ASN A 204 5.33 13.13 29.45
CA ASN A 204 5.04 14.21 30.39
C ASN A 204 3.91 15.12 29.91
N GLU A 205 3.71 15.26 28.59
CA GLU A 205 2.59 16.03 28.04
C GLU A 205 1.24 15.39 28.38
N ALA A 206 1.12 14.07 28.18
CA ALA A 206 -0.11 13.34 28.47
C ALA A 206 -0.40 13.31 29.97
N LEU A 207 0.63 13.07 30.79
CA LEU A 207 0.50 13.08 32.24
C LEU A 207 0.00 14.45 32.77
N TYR A 208 0.55 15.55 32.24
CA TYR A 208 0.09 16.90 32.61
C TYR A 208 -1.36 17.13 32.21
N ASP A 209 -1.73 16.77 30.98
CA ASP A 209 -3.11 16.89 30.47
C ASP A 209 -4.09 16.04 31.31
N ILE A 210 -3.69 14.84 31.76
CA ILE A 210 -4.48 13.98 32.65
C ILE A 210 -4.69 14.64 34.01
N CYS A 211 -3.62 15.12 34.64
CA CYS A 211 -3.69 15.79 35.95
C CYS A 211 -4.58 17.04 35.91
N SER A 212 -4.43 17.86 34.87
CA SER A 212 -5.17 19.11 34.73
C SER A 212 -6.62 18.89 34.31
N ARG A 213 -6.88 18.11 33.26
CA ARG A 213 -8.23 17.95 32.70
C ARG A 213 -9.05 16.86 33.39
N THR A 214 -8.46 15.69 33.61
CA THR A 214 -9.18 14.51 34.15
C THR A 214 -9.26 14.56 35.67
N LEU A 215 -8.14 14.79 36.36
CA LEU A 215 -8.11 14.86 37.83
C LEU A 215 -8.52 16.25 38.38
N ARG A 216 -8.59 17.27 37.52
CA ARG A 216 -8.97 18.65 37.85
C ARG A 216 -8.04 19.31 38.89
N LEU A 217 -6.74 19.01 38.82
CA LEU A 217 -5.72 19.69 39.61
C LEU A 217 -5.38 21.02 38.93
N LYS A 218 -5.42 22.13 39.69
CA LYS A 218 -5.13 23.47 39.15
C LYS A 218 -3.67 23.61 38.73
N ASP A 219 -2.74 23.14 39.57
CA ASP A 219 -1.29 23.20 39.34
C ASP A 219 -0.66 21.81 39.60
N PRO A 220 -0.53 20.95 38.57
CA PRO A 220 0.06 19.63 38.73
C PRO A 220 1.55 19.70 39.10
N THR A 221 1.97 18.97 40.13
CA THR A 221 3.38 18.87 40.53
C THR A 221 4.04 17.60 40.00
N TYR A 222 5.38 17.53 39.99
CA TYR A 222 6.10 16.28 39.70
C TYR A 222 5.71 15.12 40.63
N GLY A 223 5.31 15.40 41.87
CA GLY A 223 4.79 14.38 42.78
C GLY A 223 3.50 13.72 42.26
N ASP A 224 2.60 14.51 41.66
CA ASP A 224 1.34 14.02 41.08
C ASP A 224 1.60 13.20 39.80
N LEU A 225 2.51 13.67 38.95
CA LEU A 225 2.95 12.96 37.74
C LEU A 225 3.59 11.61 38.12
N ASN A 226 4.52 11.60 39.07
CA ASN A 226 5.21 10.41 39.54
C ASN A 226 4.23 9.41 40.20
N HIS A 227 3.17 9.90 40.85
CA HIS A 227 2.12 9.04 41.39
C HIS A 227 1.39 8.26 40.28
N LEU A 228 1.00 8.92 39.18
CA LEU A 228 0.38 8.24 38.03
C LEU A 228 1.31 7.21 37.38
N VAL A 229 2.59 7.55 37.23
CA VAL A 229 3.60 6.65 36.67
C VAL A 229 3.79 5.43 37.56
N SER A 230 3.97 5.62 38.87
CA SER A 230 4.18 4.51 39.83
C SER A 230 3.00 3.53 39.86
N ILE A 231 1.76 4.02 39.79
CA ILE A 231 0.55 3.16 39.71
C ILE A 231 0.54 2.35 38.40
N THR A 232 0.89 2.99 37.28
CA THR A 232 0.94 2.33 35.98
C THR A 232 2.02 1.24 35.96
N MET A 233 3.21 1.54 36.49
CA MET A 233 4.30 0.57 36.64
C MET A 233 3.93 -0.60 37.57
N SER A 234 3.27 -0.31 38.70
CA SER A 234 2.72 -1.35 39.58
C SER A 234 1.74 -2.26 38.84
N GLY A 235 0.86 -1.68 38.01
CA GLY A 235 -0.08 -2.38 37.15
C GLY A 235 0.59 -3.34 36.16
N ILE A 236 1.58 -2.86 35.42
CA ILE A 236 2.33 -3.66 34.42
C ILE A 236 3.06 -4.84 35.09
N THR A 237 3.62 -4.62 36.27
CA THR A 237 4.41 -5.62 37.01
C THR A 237 3.56 -6.56 37.88
N THR A 238 2.24 -6.36 37.93
CA THR A 238 1.34 -7.13 38.81
C THR A 238 1.40 -8.63 38.53
N SER A 239 1.42 -9.02 37.25
CA SER A 239 1.46 -10.43 36.82
C SER A 239 2.75 -11.17 37.19
N LEU A 240 3.81 -10.41 37.52
CA LEU A 240 5.10 -10.94 37.98
C LEU A 240 5.08 -11.12 39.50
N ARG A 241 4.55 -10.12 40.21
CA ARG A 241 4.57 -10.01 41.68
C ARG A 241 3.52 -10.84 42.39
N PHE A 242 2.38 -11.08 41.75
CA PHE A 242 1.29 -11.86 42.35
C PHE A 242 0.94 -13.05 41.47
N PRO A 243 0.58 -14.20 42.08
CA PRO A 243 -0.01 -15.30 41.34
C PRO A 243 -1.42 -14.91 40.87
N GLY A 244 -1.61 -14.84 39.55
CA GLY A 244 -2.90 -14.65 38.92
C GLY A 244 -3.42 -15.93 38.24
N GLN A 245 -4.72 -15.94 37.94
CA GLN A 245 -5.37 -17.03 37.20
C GLN A 245 -4.87 -17.12 35.76
N LEU A 246 -4.35 -16.02 35.20
CA LEU A 246 -3.69 -15.98 33.90
C LEU A 246 -2.42 -15.11 33.96
N ASN A 247 -1.25 -15.78 34.03
CA ASN A 247 0.04 -15.13 34.25
C ASN A 247 0.80 -14.88 32.94
N ALA A 248 1.33 -13.66 32.78
CA ALA A 248 2.25 -13.30 31.71
C ALA A 248 3.62 -12.96 32.30
N ASP A 249 4.63 -13.77 31.99
CA ASP A 249 6.03 -13.46 32.32
C ASP A 249 6.51 -12.31 31.43
N LEU A 250 7.57 -11.57 31.81
CA LEU A 250 8.15 -10.51 30.96
C LEU A 250 8.46 -11.01 29.54
N ARG A 251 9.01 -12.23 29.42
CA ARG A 251 9.27 -12.87 28.11
C ARG A 251 8.00 -13.14 27.33
N LYS A 252 6.97 -13.65 28.01
CA LYS A 252 5.68 -13.95 27.39
C LYS A 252 4.95 -12.67 26.98
N LEU A 253 5.08 -11.61 27.77
CA LEU A 253 4.51 -10.30 27.47
C LEU A 253 5.17 -9.73 26.21
N GLY A 254 6.50 -9.76 26.12
CA GLY A 254 7.24 -9.37 24.91
C GLY A 254 6.85 -10.19 23.68
N ASN A 255 6.91 -11.52 23.78
CA ASN A 255 6.57 -12.41 22.66
C ASN A 255 5.13 -12.25 22.15
N ASN A 256 4.19 -11.84 23.00
CA ASN A 256 2.79 -11.65 22.61
C ASN A 256 2.52 -10.24 22.05
N LEU A 257 3.29 -9.24 22.47
CA LEU A 257 3.04 -7.84 22.14
C LEU A 257 3.92 -7.30 21.00
N ILE A 258 5.04 -7.94 20.72
CA ILE A 258 6.03 -7.46 19.74
C ILE A 258 5.98 -8.36 18.51
N PRO A 259 5.28 -7.94 17.44
CA PRO A 259 5.32 -8.67 16.17
C PRO A 259 6.65 -8.44 15.43
N PHE A 260 7.25 -7.25 15.57
CA PHE A 260 8.48 -6.84 14.87
C PHE A 260 9.52 -6.32 15.87
N PRO A 261 10.80 -6.73 15.77
CA PRO A 261 11.82 -6.37 16.76
C PRO A 261 12.00 -4.87 17.00
N ARG A 262 11.89 -4.02 15.96
CA ARG A 262 12.04 -2.55 16.08
C ARG A 262 10.77 -1.83 16.56
N VAL A 263 9.64 -2.54 16.67
CA VAL A 263 8.32 -1.98 17.03
C VAL A 263 7.92 -2.47 18.43
N HIS A 264 8.76 -2.16 19.40
CA HIS A 264 8.66 -2.56 20.81
C HIS A 264 8.32 -1.39 21.76
N PHE A 265 7.87 -0.27 21.21
CA PHE A 265 7.44 0.90 21.97
C PHE A 265 5.97 0.77 22.34
N PHE A 266 5.69 0.68 23.64
CA PHE A 266 4.34 0.50 24.16
C PHE A 266 3.75 1.79 24.70
N VAL A 267 2.51 2.04 24.31
CA VAL A 267 1.64 3.05 24.87
C VAL A 267 0.95 2.46 26.10
N THR A 268 1.03 3.17 27.23
CA THR A 268 0.45 2.71 28.49
C THR A 268 -0.79 3.50 28.87
N GLY A 269 -1.68 2.90 29.64
CA GLY A 269 -2.87 3.57 30.16
C GLY A 269 -3.30 2.98 31.49
N PHE A 270 -4.04 3.76 32.27
CA PHE A 270 -4.57 3.31 33.56
C PHE A 270 -6.02 3.74 33.73
N ALA A 271 -6.82 2.84 34.30
CA ALA A 271 -8.13 3.19 34.82
C ALA A 271 -8.37 2.46 36.16
N PRO A 272 -9.05 3.11 37.12
CA PRO A 272 -9.71 4.40 36.97
C PRO A 272 -8.83 5.62 37.24
N LEU A 273 -9.13 6.71 36.54
CA LEU A 273 -8.58 8.04 36.81
C LEU A 273 -9.72 8.94 37.30
N LEU A 274 -9.98 8.87 38.61
CA LEU A 274 -11.00 9.69 39.26
C LEU A 274 -10.33 10.71 40.19
N SER A 275 -10.91 11.92 40.28
CA SER A 275 -10.50 12.87 41.30
C SER A 275 -10.83 12.32 42.70
N ARG A 276 -10.05 12.70 43.71
CA ARG A 276 -10.22 12.25 45.10
C ARG A 276 -11.65 12.51 45.64
N CYS A 277 -12.30 13.59 45.19
CA CYS A 277 -13.66 13.92 45.58
C CYS A 277 -14.72 13.01 44.94
N SER A 278 -14.49 12.54 43.71
CA SER A 278 -15.44 11.71 42.96
C SER A 278 -15.32 10.22 43.28
N MET A 279 -14.18 9.79 43.82
CA MET A 279 -13.88 8.39 44.11
C MET A 279 -14.87 7.74 45.11
N SER A 280 -15.46 8.54 46.02
CA SER A 280 -16.41 8.03 47.03
C SER A 280 -17.84 7.83 46.50
N TYR A 281 -18.18 8.41 45.35
CA TYR A 281 -19.57 8.45 44.84
C TYR A 281 -19.84 7.53 43.65
N ARG A 282 -18.79 6.94 43.06
CA ARG A 282 -18.91 6.16 41.82
C ARG A 282 -18.60 4.68 42.08
N SER A 283 -19.56 3.80 41.82
CA SER A 283 -19.33 2.35 41.80
C SER A 283 -18.87 1.95 40.40
N GLU A 284 -17.62 1.53 40.26
CA GLU A 284 -17.10 1.16 38.95
C GLU A 284 -17.45 -0.27 38.55
N SER A 285 -17.76 -0.46 37.26
CA SER A 285 -17.99 -1.77 36.66
C SER A 285 -16.86 -2.15 35.70
N VAL A 286 -16.76 -3.45 35.37
CA VAL A 286 -15.79 -3.94 34.36
C VAL A 286 -16.00 -3.25 33.01
N HIS A 287 -17.27 -3.00 32.64
CA HIS A 287 -17.62 -2.29 31.42
C HIS A 287 -17.07 -0.86 31.40
N GLU A 288 -17.26 -0.11 32.48
CA GLU A 288 -16.76 1.27 32.60
C GLU A 288 -15.23 1.32 32.58
N LEU A 289 -14.56 0.45 33.33
CA LEU A 289 -13.09 0.34 33.32
C LEU A 289 -12.57 0.08 31.91
N THR A 290 -13.18 -0.87 31.20
CA THR A 290 -12.78 -1.22 29.84
C THR A 290 -13.00 -0.04 28.90
N SER A 291 -14.14 0.64 28.99
CA SER A 291 -14.40 1.83 28.15
C SER A 291 -13.45 2.99 28.46
N GLN A 292 -13.08 3.19 29.73
CA GLN A 292 -12.15 4.26 30.12
C GLN A 292 -10.73 3.98 29.64
N VAL A 293 -10.25 2.73 29.72
CA VAL A 293 -8.85 2.42 29.38
C VAL A 293 -8.54 2.64 27.89
N PHE A 294 -9.51 2.45 27.00
CA PHE A 294 -9.36 2.73 25.57
C PHE A 294 -9.63 4.19 25.20
N HIS A 295 -10.03 5.02 26.15
CA HIS A 295 -10.29 6.43 25.91
C HIS A 295 -8.97 7.21 25.86
N ARG A 296 -8.82 8.11 24.87
CA ARG A 296 -7.59 8.87 24.66
C ARG A 296 -7.09 9.64 25.89
N HIS A 297 -8.00 10.06 26.77
CA HIS A 297 -7.67 10.87 27.95
C HIS A 297 -7.14 10.03 29.13
N ASN A 298 -7.07 8.71 28.99
CA ASN A 298 -6.54 7.80 30.01
C ASN A 298 -5.21 7.15 29.58
N ILE A 299 -4.71 7.54 28.40
CA ILE A 299 -3.47 7.05 27.83
C ILE A 299 -2.34 7.99 28.28
N MET A 300 -1.26 7.41 28.81
CA MET A 300 -0.11 8.11 29.38
C MET A 300 0.90 8.56 28.31
N SER A 301 0.54 8.48 27.04
CA SER A 301 1.34 8.89 25.89
C SER A 301 0.49 9.85 25.05
N ALA A 302 1.01 11.00 24.63
CA ALA A 302 0.21 12.01 23.92
C ALA A 302 0.07 11.63 22.44
N CYS A 303 -0.65 10.55 22.17
CA CYS A 303 -0.99 10.10 20.83
C CYS A 303 -2.50 9.84 20.73
N ASN A 304 -3.06 10.03 19.53
CA ASN A 304 -4.45 9.70 19.25
C ASN A 304 -4.56 8.27 18.70
N PRO A 305 -5.09 7.30 19.47
CA PRO A 305 -5.16 5.91 19.00
C PRO A 305 -6.03 5.71 17.76
N LEU A 306 -6.96 6.64 17.49
CA LEU A 306 -7.83 6.60 16.31
C LEU A 306 -7.09 6.92 15.00
N MET A 307 -5.93 7.58 15.08
CA MET A 307 -5.09 7.88 13.90
C MET A 307 -4.18 6.72 13.51
N GLY A 308 -4.15 5.66 14.31
CA GLY A 308 -3.38 4.45 14.04
C GLY A 308 -4.22 3.19 14.19
N ARG A 309 -3.55 2.05 14.14
CA ARG A 309 -4.12 0.74 14.44
C ARG A 309 -3.31 0.07 15.54
N TYR A 310 -3.99 -0.62 16.43
CA TYR A 310 -3.38 -1.49 17.42
C TYR A 310 -2.88 -2.77 16.75
N LEU A 311 -1.56 -2.96 16.80
CA LEU A 311 -0.92 -4.21 16.44
C LEU A 311 -1.32 -5.27 17.46
N THR A 312 -1.02 -5.00 18.74
CA THR A 312 -1.30 -5.88 19.87
C THR A 312 -1.72 -5.07 21.09
N VAL A 313 -2.52 -5.68 21.96
CA VAL A 313 -3.02 -5.07 23.18
C VAL A 313 -2.96 -6.08 24.32
N ALA A 314 -2.49 -5.64 25.49
CA ALA A 314 -2.66 -6.33 26.76
C ALA A 314 -3.42 -5.46 27.75
N ALA A 315 -4.42 -6.05 28.41
CA ALA A 315 -5.14 -5.42 29.51
C ALA A 315 -4.96 -6.26 30.79
N MET A 316 -4.41 -5.66 31.84
CA MET A 316 -4.21 -6.29 33.14
C MET A 316 -5.25 -5.79 34.12
N PHE A 317 -6.24 -6.62 34.42
CA PHE A 317 -7.28 -6.34 35.40
C PHE A 317 -6.83 -6.76 36.79
N ARG A 318 -7.11 -5.93 37.79
CA ARG A 318 -6.83 -6.19 39.20
C ARG A 318 -8.10 -6.10 40.02
N GLY A 319 -8.22 -6.98 41.01
CA GLY A 319 -9.37 -7.12 41.91
C GLY A 319 -10.18 -8.39 41.63
N ARG A 320 -11.14 -8.67 42.51
CA ARG A 320 -12.01 -9.87 42.42
C ARG A 320 -13.02 -9.69 41.28
N LEU A 321 -12.67 -10.18 40.10
CA LEU A 321 -13.42 -9.98 38.86
C LEU A 321 -13.74 -11.33 38.19
N SER A 322 -14.88 -11.41 37.51
CA SER A 322 -15.23 -12.59 36.72
C SER A 322 -14.48 -12.60 35.38
N ILE A 323 -13.64 -13.62 35.13
CA ILE A 323 -12.93 -13.78 33.85
C ILE A 323 -13.90 -13.77 32.66
N LYS A 324 -15.08 -14.38 32.84
CA LYS A 324 -16.10 -14.47 31.79
C LYS A 324 -16.61 -13.08 31.40
N GLU A 325 -16.79 -12.21 32.38
CA GLU A 325 -17.21 -10.82 32.15
C GLU A 325 -16.10 -10.02 31.46
N VAL A 326 -14.87 -10.07 31.98
CA VAL A 326 -13.70 -9.40 31.37
C VAL A 326 -13.50 -9.80 29.91
N THR A 327 -13.55 -11.11 29.63
CA THR A 327 -13.37 -11.64 28.27
C THR A 327 -14.50 -11.20 27.34
N ARG A 328 -15.74 -11.13 27.85
CA ARG A 328 -16.90 -10.65 27.09
C ARG A 328 -16.76 -9.17 26.73
N GLU A 329 -16.42 -8.32 27.69
CA GLU A 329 -16.27 -6.88 27.47
C GLU A 329 -15.11 -6.57 26.50
N MET A 330 -13.96 -7.24 26.66
CA MET A 330 -12.82 -7.05 25.75
C MET A 330 -13.13 -7.51 24.32
N ARG A 331 -13.90 -8.59 24.16
CA ARG A 331 -14.38 -9.03 22.84
C ARG A 331 -15.36 -8.02 22.26
N ALA A 332 -16.26 -7.46 23.07
CA ALA A 332 -17.21 -6.44 22.65
C ALA A 332 -16.51 -5.15 22.16
N VAL A 333 -15.47 -4.70 22.88
CA VAL A 333 -14.66 -3.55 22.44
C VAL A 333 -13.93 -3.84 21.14
N LYS A 334 -13.34 -5.03 21.00
CA LYS A 334 -12.70 -5.44 19.73
C LYS A 334 -13.70 -5.44 18.57
N SER A 335 -14.90 -5.98 18.75
CA SER A 335 -15.92 -5.98 17.70
C SER A 335 -16.44 -4.58 17.36
N ARG A 336 -16.59 -3.70 18.35
CA ARG A 336 -17.07 -2.34 18.13
C ARG A 336 -16.05 -1.47 17.40
N ASN A 337 -14.76 -1.67 17.72
CA ASN A 337 -13.66 -0.88 17.19
C ASN A 337 -12.80 -1.68 16.20
N SER A 338 -13.39 -2.61 15.46
CA SER A 338 -12.66 -3.49 14.51
C SER A 338 -11.68 -2.74 13.59
N PRO A 339 -12.02 -1.55 13.03
CA PRO A 339 -11.09 -0.81 12.16
C PRO A 339 -9.81 -0.33 12.86
N CYS A 340 -9.85 -0.14 14.18
CA CYS A 340 -8.71 0.28 14.98
C CYS A 340 -7.76 -0.88 15.33
N PHE A 341 -8.12 -2.13 15.02
CA PHE A 341 -7.28 -3.29 15.23
C PHE A 341 -6.80 -3.84 13.89
N VAL A 342 -5.59 -4.37 13.89
CA VAL A 342 -5.05 -5.05 12.73
C VAL A 342 -5.71 -6.42 12.51
N GLU A 343 -6.06 -6.73 11.25
CA GLU A 343 -6.76 -7.96 10.87
C GLU A 343 -5.81 -9.17 10.72
N TRP A 344 -4.57 -8.94 10.29
CA TRP A 344 -3.59 -10.00 10.03
C TRP A 344 -2.97 -10.62 11.29
N ILE A 345 -3.12 -10.00 12.47
CA ILE A 345 -2.79 -10.62 13.76
C ILE A 345 -4.07 -11.19 14.39
N PRO A 346 -4.38 -12.49 14.21
CA PRO A 346 -5.53 -13.08 14.85
C PRO A 346 -5.36 -13.04 16.38
N ASN A 347 -6.43 -12.71 17.10
CA ASN A 347 -6.44 -12.68 18.58
C ASN A 347 -5.32 -11.81 19.22
N ASN A 348 -5.08 -10.64 18.64
CA ASN A 348 -4.13 -9.63 19.12
C ASN A 348 -4.43 -8.97 20.47
N VAL A 349 -5.53 -9.30 21.13
CA VAL A 349 -5.90 -8.78 22.45
C VAL A 349 -5.68 -9.85 23.50
N LYS A 350 -4.84 -9.56 24.49
CA LYS A 350 -4.55 -10.40 25.66
C LYS A 350 -5.12 -9.74 26.91
N THR A 351 -5.60 -10.58 27.83
CA THR A 351 -6.16 -10.12 29.11
C THR A 351 -5.52 -10.93 30.22
N ALA A 352 -5.12 -10.27 31.30
CA ALA A 352 -4.65 -10.91 32.52
C ALA A 352 -5.54 -10.44 33.68
N VAL A 353 -5.80 -11.33 34.65
CA VAL A 353 -6.61 -11.02 35.83
C VAL A 353 -5.84 -11.42 37.08
N CYS A 354 -5.69 -10.48 38.00
CA CYS A 354 -5.09 -10.66 39.31
C CYS A 354 -6.11 -10.34 40.41
N ASP A 355 -6.24 -11.21 41.40
CA ASP A 355 -7.23 -11.05 42.47
C ASP A 355 -6.84 -9.96 43.49
N VAL A 356 -5.56 -9.54 43.53
CA VAL A 356 -5.04 -8.52 44.45
C VAL A 356 -5.22 -7.11 43.85
N PRO A 357 -6.16 -6.30 44.36
CA PRO A 357 -6.33 -4.92 43.89
C PRO A 357 -5.22 -4.01 44.41
N PRO A 358 -4.96 -2.86 43.74
CA PRO A 358 -4.05 -1.85 44.28
C PRO A 358 -4.63 -1.17 45.51
N ARG A 359 -3.76 -0.65 46.38
CA ARG A 359 -4.15 -0.03 47.65
C ARG A 359 -5.04 1.20 47.40
N GLY A 360 -6.19 1.27 48.07
CA GLY A 360 -7.16 2.37 47.93
C GLY A 360 -8.17 2.19 46.80
N LEU A 361 -8.06 1.14 45.98
CA LEU A 361 -8.99 0.83 44.90
C LEU A 361 -9.54 -0.59 45.07
N LYS A 362 -10.79 -0.82 44.66
CA LYS A 362 -11.40 -2.16 44.66
C LYS A 362 -11.08 -2.94 43.39
N MET A 363 -10.99 -2.22 42.27
CA MET A 363 -10.69 -2.75 40.96
C MET A 363 -9.93 -1.72 40.14
N SER A 364 -9.06 -2.19 39.26
CA SER A 364 -8.35 -1.35 38.30
C SER A 364 -8.01 -2.13 37.05
N VAL A 365 -7.67 -1.42 35.98
CA VAL A 365 -7.15 -2.00 34.75
C VAL A 365 -5.95 -1.19 34.27
N THR A 366 -4.91 -1.90 33.87
CA THR A 366 -3.73 -1.31 33.24
C THR A 366 -3.69 -1.75 31.80
N PHE A 367 -3.51 -0.79 30.91
CA PHE A 367 -3.49 -0.98 29.47
C PHE A 367 -2.07 -0.87 28.94
N ILE A 368 -1.73 -1.80 28.05
CA ILE A 368 -0.48 -1.80 27.29
C ILE A 368 -0.88 -2.02 25.83
N GLY A 369 -0.68 -1.01 25.00
CA GLY A 369 -0.99 -1.07 23.57
C GLY A 369 0.26 -0.88 22.73
N ASN A 370 0.49 -1.80 21.80
CA ASN A 370 1.40 -1.56 20.68
C ASN A 370 0.56 -0.98 19.53
N THR A 371 0.71 0.32 19.27
CA THR A 371 -0.10 1.05 18.28
C THR A 371 0.78 1.83 17.33
N THR A 372 0.40 1.85 16.05
CA THR A 372 1.08 2.69 15.05
C THR A 372 0.90 4.18 15.31
N ALA A 373 -0.07 4.58 16.14
CA ALA A 373 -0.28 5.97 16.54
C ALA A 373 0.90 6.56 17.33
N ILE A 374 1.81 5.74 17.87
CA ILE A 374 2.98 6.21 18.61
C ILE A 374 3.92 7.08 17.76
N GLN A 375 3.83 6.97 16.43
CA GLN A 375 4.54 7.81 15.48
C GLN A 375 4.32 9.32 15.72
N GLU A 376 3.19 9.74 16.30
CA GLU A 376 2.93 11.16 16.60
C GLU A 376 3.96 11.74 17.60
N ILE A 377 4.37 10.94 18.58
CA ILE A 377 5.36 11.36 19.59
C ILE A 377 6.73 11.51 18.94
N PHE A 378 7.10 10.55 18.09
CA PHE A 378 8.37 10.56 17.36
C PHE A 378 8.41 11.71 16.35
N TYR A 379 7.29 11.98 15.66
CA TYR A 379 7.14 13.10 14.75
C TYR A 379 7.32 14.44 15.47
N ARG A 380 6.63 14.63 16.61
CA ARG A 380 6.71 15.85 17.42
C ARG A 380 8.13 16.11 17.93
N LEU A 381 8.86 15.07 18.33
CA LEU A 381 10.26 15.20 18.75
C LEU A 381 11.18 15.46 17.57
N GLY A 382 11.00 14.73 16.46
CA GLY A 382 11.77 14.89 15.23
C GLY A 382 11.64 16.30 14.66
N GLU A 383 10.44 16.87 14.59
CA GLU A 383 10.22 18.23 14.08
C GLU A 383 11.01 19.26 14.90
N LYS A 384 10.96 19.18 16.23
CA LYS A 384 11.71 20.09 17.11
C LYS A 384 13.21 19.91 16.98
N PHE A 385 13.68 18.66 16.94
CA PHE A 385 15.08 18.33 16.72
C PHE A 385 15.58 18.95 15.42
N LEU A 386 14.81 18.83 14.34
CA LEU A 386 15.17 19.34 13.02
C LEU A 386 15.21 20.87 12.96
N VAL A 387 14.25 21.54 13.60
CA VAL A 387 14.25 23.00 13.72
C VAL A 387 15.50 23.48 14.46
N MET A 388 15.94 22.76 15.49
CA MET A 388 17.17 23.07 16.23
C MET A 388 18.43 22.79 15.40
N LEU A 389 18.48 21.63 14.73
CA LEU A 389 19.62 21.20 13.93
C LEU A 389 19.85 22.11 12.72
N LYS A 390 18.77 22.52 12.04
CA LYS A 390 18.82 23.47 10.90
C LYS A 390 19.43 24.82 11.30
N ARG A 391 19.23 25.24 12.56
CA ARG A 391 19.82 26.47 13.11
C ARG A 391 21.17 26.24 13.78
N LYS A 392 21.66 25.00 13.83
CA LYS A 392 22.83 24.55 14.59
C LYS A 392 22.82 25.06 16.05
N ALA A 393 21.62 25.22 16.61
CA ALA A 393 21.46 25.74 17.96
C ALA A 393 22.00 24.72 18.98
N PHE A 394 22.84 25.18 19.92
CA PHE A 394 23.45 24.37 20.99
C PHE A 394 24.28 23.16 20.54
N LEU A 395 24.58 23.02 19.24
CA LEU A 395 25.33 21.90 18.70
C LEU A 395 26.76 21.82 19.25
N HIS A 396 27.39 22.98 19.47
CA HIS A 396 28.74 23.09 20.04
C HIS A 396 28.91 22.45 21.43
N TRP A 397 27.83 22.25 22.20
CA TRP A 397 27.90 21.55 23.49
C TRP A 397 28.13 20.05 23.30
N TYR A 398 27.69 19.47 22.19
CA TYR A 398 27.82 18.05 21.91
C TYR A 398 29.12 17.78 21.14
N THR A 399 29.47 18.65 20.18
CA THR A 399 30.70 18.49 19.40
C THR A 399 31.96 18.72 20.24
N ALA A 400 31.89 19.57 21.28
CA ALA A 400 32.99 19.73 22.23
C ALA A 400 33.29 18.45 23.03
N GLU A 401 32.32 17.55 23.15
CA GLU A 401 32.45 16.27 23.86
C GLU A 401 32.79 15.10 22.90
N GLY A 402 33.11 15.41 21.64
CA GLY A 402 33.60 14.43 20.66
C GLY A 402 32.55 13.84 19.71
N MET A 403 31.33 14.39 19.65
CA MET A 403 30.33 14.00 18.64
C MET A 403 30.48 14.77 17.34
N ASP A 404 30.22 14.12 16.21
CA ASP A 404 30.20 14.76 14.90
C ASP A 404 28.77 15.15 14.49
N GLU A 405 28.63 16.16 13.62
CA GLU A 405 27.31 16.55 13.08
C GLU A 405 26.63 15.39 12.33
N CYS A 406 27.42 14.48 11.74
CA CYS A 406 26.94 13.27 11.08
C CYS A 406 26.24 12.29 12.03
N ASP A 407 26.59 12.29 13.32
CA ASP A 407 25.94 11.43 14.31
C ASP A 407 24.49 11.88 14.56
N PHE A 408 24.23 13.19 14.48
CA PHE A 408 22.89 13.76 14.62
C PHE A 408 22.01 13.41 13.42
N THR A 409 22.55 13.48 12.20
CA THR A 409 21.82 13.11 10.99
C THR A 409 21.57 11.61 10.92
N ALA A 410 22.52 10.76 11.32
CA ALA A 410 22.35 9.31 11.40
C ALA A 410 21.33 8.90 12.48
N ALA A 411 21.37 9.54 13.66
CA ALA A 411 20.43 9.25 14.74
C ALA A 411 18.99 9.54 14.32
N ILE A 412 18.77 10.64 13.60
CA ILE A 412 17.43 10.91 13.07
C ILE A 412 17.10 9.99 11.89
N ALA A 413 18.04 9.64 11.01
CA ALA A 413 17.86 8.65 9.93
C ALA A 413 17.28 7.34 10.47
N ASN A 414 17.87 6.79 11.52
CA ASN A 414 17.38 5.54 12.12
C ASN A 414 15.99 5.64 12.78
N VAL A 415 15.69 6.78 13.43
CA VAL A 415 14.36 7.06 14.01
C VAL A 415 13.32 7.29 12.91
N SER A 416 13.75 7.82 11.77
CA SER A 416 12.94 8.19 10.63
C SER A 416 12.80 7.11 9.57
N ASP A 417 13.71 6.13 9.47
CA ASP A 417 13.60 4.98 8.56
C ASP A 417 12.43 4.06 8.94
N VAL A 418 11.92 4.18 10.17
CA VAL A 418 10.63 3.62 10.59
C VAL A 418 9.43 4.40 10.01
N VAL A 419 9.66 5.58 9.42
CA VAL A 419 8.66 6.59 9.04
C VAL A 419 8.76 7.03 7.55
N VAL A 420 9.94 7.02 6.92
CA VAL A 420 10.22 7.59 5.57
C VAL A 420 10.03 6.58 4.44
N GLU A 421 9.84 5.30 4.74
CA GLU A 421 9.62 4.25 3.73
C GLU A 421 8.64 4.64 2.61
N PRO A 422 7.51 5.33 2.89
CA PRO A 422 6.58 5.81 1.86
C PRO A 422 7.13 6.92 0.93
N TYR A 423 8.07 7.77 1.37
CA TYR A 423 8.75 8.74 0.49
C TYR A 423 9.65 8.02 -0.51
N ASN A 424 10.51 7.13 -0.01
CA ASN A 424 11.40 6.34 -0.85
C ASN A 424 10.62 5.45 -1.82
N ALA A 425 9.54 4.82 -1.37
CA ALA A 425 8.69 3.99 -2.21
C ALA A 425 7.97 4.82 -3.29
N THR A 426 7.44 6.00 -2.96
CA THR A 426 6.76 6.87 -3.93
C THR A 426 7.71 7.41 -5.00
N LEU A 427 8.87 7.92 -4.59
CA LEU A 427 9.90 8.41 -5.52
C LEU A 427 10.42 7.29 -6.42
N SER A 428 10.75 6.14 -5.83
CA SER A 428 11.23 4.98 -6.60
C SER A 428 10.17 4.48 -7.58
N SER A 429 8.89 4.47 -7.18
CA SER A 429 7.80 4.09 -8.07
C SER A 429 7.64 5.06 -9.24
N HIS A 430 7.82 6.37 -9.03
CA HIS A 430 7.82 7.36 -10.11
C HIS A 430 8.95 7.09 -11.12
N PHE A 431 10.19 6.94 -10.66
CA PHE A 431 11.31 6.59 -11.55
C PHE A 431 11.12 5.23 -12.25
N LEU A 432 10.64 4.20 -11.54
CA LEU A 432 10.36 2.91 -12.16
C LEU A 432 9.25 3.00 -13.21
N THR A 433 8.27 3.89 -13.01
CA THR A 433 7.20 4.11 -13.99
C THR A 433 7.74 4.72 -15.28
N GLU A 434 8.72 5.62 -15.19
CA GLU A 434 9.30 6.30 -16.36
C GLU A 434 10.40 5.50 -17.07
N TYR A 435 11.26 4.83 -16.32
CA TYR A 435 12.52 4.28 -16.85
C TYR A 435 12.60 2.76 -16.88
N SER A 436 11.67 2.03 -16.24
CA SER A 436 11.69 0.57 -16.25
C SER A 436 10.73 -0.01 -17.29
N ASP A 437 11.21 -0.95 -18.10
CA ASP A 437 10.37 -1.69 -19.04
C ASP A 437 9.57 -2.80 -18.34
N MET A 438 10.04 -3.32 -17.21
CA MET A 438 9.40 -4.40 -16.45
C MET A 438 9.86 -4.35 -15.00
N SER A 439 8.89 -4.27 -14.07
CA SER A 439 9.14 -4.22 -12.63
C SER A 439 8.42 -5.35 -11.90
N PHE A 440 9.15 -6.15 -11.13
CA PHE A 440 8.56 -7.18 -10.27
C PHE A 440 8.36 -6.61 -8.87
N VAL A 441 7.11 -6.56 -8.41
CA VAL A 441 6.77 -6.01 -7.10
C VAL A 441 6.74 -7.13 -6.08
N ILE A 442 7.59 -7.02 -5.06
CA ILE A 442 7.72 -8.02 -3.99
C ILE A 442 7.50 -7.31 -2.66
N ASP A 443 6.60 -7.86 -1.85
CA ASP A 443 6.25 -7.33 -0.54
C ASP A 443 6.81 -8.22 0.56
N ASN A 444 7.54 -7.60 1.50
CA ASN A 444 8.08 -8.27 2.67
C ASN A 444 6.98 -8.86 3.57
N GLU A 445 5.79 -8.24 3.64
CA GLU A 445 4.65 -8.75 4.39
C GLU A 445 4.18 -10.10 3.83
N ALA A 446 4.04 -10.19 2.50
CA ALA A 446 3.62 -11.41 1.82
C ALA A 446 4.68 -12.53 1.92
N LEU A 447 5.97 -12.18 1.76
CA LEU A 447 7.06 -13.15 1.91
C LEU A 447 7.10 -13.74 3.32
N TYR A 448 6.91 -12.90 4.34
CA TYR A 448 6.90 -13.35 5.73
C TYR A 448 5.73 -14.31 6.01
N ASP A 449 4.53 -14.00 5.51
CA ASP A 449 3.36 -14.88 5.62
C ASP A 449 3.58 -16.23 4.90
N ILE A 450 4.21 -16.23 3.71
CA ILE A 450 4.57 -17.47 3.02
C ILE A 450 5.56 -18.31 3.85
N CYS A 451 6.62 -17.70 4.36
CA CYS A 451 7.62 -18.40 5.17
C CYS A 451 7.03 -18.98 6.47
N TYR A 452 6.18 -18.21 7.15
CA TYR A 452 5.55 -18.63 8.40
C TYR A 452 4.45 -19.67 8.18
N ARG A 453 3.49 -19.39 7.29
CA ARG A 453 2.31 -20.25 7.08
C ARG A 453 2.64 -21.50 6.28
N VAL A 454 3.34 -21.34 5.16
CA VAL A 454 3.50 -22.39 4.15
C VAL A 454 4.78 -23.18 4.40
N LEU A 455 5.92 -22.49 4.63
CA LEU A 455 7.19 -23.15 4.92
C LEU A 455 7.34 -23.59 6.39
N LYS A 456 6.42 -23.17 7.28
CA LYS A 456 6.41 -23.49 8.72
C LYS A 456 7.68 -23.07 9.44
N VAL A 457 8.23 -21.92 9.07
CA VAL A 457 9.38 -21.31 9.76
C VAL A 457 8.84 -20.43 10.88
N ASP A 458 9.08 -20.80 12.14
CA ASP A 458 8.55 -20.08 13.32
C ASP A 458 9.07 -18.63 13.44
N LYS A 459 10.29 -18.38 12.94
CA LYS A 459 10.92 -17.05 12.88
C LYS A 459 11.65 -16.88 11.54
N PRO A 460 10.94 -16.49 10.47
CA PRO A 460 11.55 -16.20 9.18
C PRO A 460 12.63 -15.13 9.33
N THR A 461 13.85 -15.45 8.90
CA THR A 461 14.96 -14.48 8.82
C THR A 461 15.01 -13.85 7.43
N TYR A 462 15.67 -12.71 7.26
CA TYR A 462 15.91 -12.14 5.92
C TYR A 462 16.62 -13.13 4.98
N GLY A 463 17.45 -14.04 5.52
CA GLY A 463 18.04 -15.12 4.72
C GLY A 463 17.00 -16.07 4.11
N ASP A 464 15.94 -16.39 4.86
CA ASP A 464 14.84 -17.24 4.39
C ASP A 464 13.99 -16.52 3.33
N LEU A 465 13.70 -15.23 3.55
CA LEU A 465 12.98 -14.40 2.58
C LEU A 465 13.78 -14.26 1.28
N ASN A 466 15.07 -13.94 1.37
CA ASN A 466 15.96 -13.82 0.21
C ASN A 466 16.10 -15.13 -0.56
N HIS A 467 16.04 -16.28 0.13
CA HIS A 467 16.03 -17.57 -0.53
C HIS A 467 14.76 -17.77 -1.38
N LEU A 468 13.60 -17.31 -0.91
CA LEU A 468 12.35 -17.39 -1.66
C LEU A 468 12.36 -16.47 -2.89
N VAL A 469 12.83 -15.23 -2.71
CA VAL A 469 12.98 -14.24 -3.80
C VAL A 469 13.96 -14.75 -4.85
N SER A 470 15.13 -15.24 -4.42
CA SER A 470 16.14 -15.77 -5.36
C SER A 470 15.64 -16.99 -6.12
N ALA A 471 14.78 -17.83 -5.53
CA ALA A 471 14.16 -18.96 -6.23
C ALA A 471 13.20 -18.48 -7.34
N ALA A 472 12.36 -17.48 -7.06
CA ALA A 472 11.48 -16.88 -8.06
C ALA A 472 12.28 -16.19 -9.19
N MET A 473 13.27 -15.36 -8.84
CA MET A 473 14.13 -14.69 -9.84
C MET A 473 14.91 -15.68 -10.71
N ALA A 474 15.41 -16.76 -10.09
CA ALA A 474 16.04 -17.85 -10.83
C ALA A 474 15.06 -18.52 -11.79
N GLY A 475 13.81 -18.70 -11.38
CA GLY A 475 12.72 -19.20 -12.21
C GLY A 475 12.48 -18.37 -13.46
N VAL A 476 12.21 -17.06 -13.30
CA VAL A 476 11.97 -16.12 -14.41
C VAL A 476 13.12 -16.13 -15.44
N THR A 477 14.37 -16.13 -14.96
CA THR A 477 15.57 -16.09 -15.82
C THR A 477 15.99 -17.45 -16.37
N THR A 478 15.24 -18.53 -16.12
CA THR A 478 15.64 -19.88 -16.54
C THR A 478 15.69 -20.02 -18.05
N CYS A 479 14.70 -19.49 -18.77
CA CYS A 479 14.59 -19.60 -20.22
C CYS A 479 15.73 -18.87 -20.99
N LEU A 480 16.48 -18.00 -20.31
CA LEU A 480 17.68 -17.36 -20.86
C LEU A 480 18.95 -18.19 -20.67
N ARG A 481 18.98 -18.98 -19.59
CA ARG A 481 20.18 -19.70 -19.14
C ARG A 481 20.27 -21.11 -19.69
N PHE A 482 19.12 -21.73 -19.97
CA PHE A 482 19.04 -23.11 -20.42
C PHE A 482 18.13 -23.22 -21.64
N PRO A 483 18.52 -24.00 -22.67
CA PRO A 483 17.65 -24.27 -23.80
C PRO A 483 16.45 -25.11 -23.36
N GLY A 484 15.25 -24.70 -23.75
CA GLY A 484 14.00 -25.43 -23.55
C GLY A 484 13.16 -25.52 -24.83
N GLN A 485 12.09 -26.30 -24.77
CA GLN A 485 11.18 -26.55 -25.90
C GLN A 485 10.27 -25.35 -26.20
N LEU A 486 10.09 -24.45 -25.23
CA LEU A 486 9.28 -23.23 -25.32
C LEU A 486 10.03 -22.09 -24.60
N ASN A 487 10.94 -21.44 -25.31
CA ASN A 487 11.75 -20.34 -24.76
C ASN A 487 11.01 -19.01 -24.82
N ALA A 488 10.74 -18.44 -23.66
CA ALA A 488 10.35 -17.04 -23.51
C ALA A 488 11.60 -16.21 -23.16
N ASP A 489 11.91 -15.24 -24.01
CA ASP A 489 12.96 -14.25 -23.76
C ASP A 489 12.37 -13.07 -22.96
N LEU A 490 13.19 -12.29 -22.26
CA LEU A 490 12.69 -11.14 -21.48
C LEU A 490 11.95 -10.14 -22.38
N ARG A 491 12.45 -9.91 -23.60
CA ARG A 491 11.73 -9.08 -24.60
C ARG A 491 10.37 -9.65 -24.95
N LYS A 492 10.26 -10.97 -25.13
CA LYS A 492 8.98 -11.63 -25.42
C LYS A 492 8.03 -11.57 -24.23
N LEU A 493 8.54 -11.61 -22.99
CA LEU A 493 7.72 -11.40 -21.80
C LEU A 493 7.21 -9.95 -21.76
N CYS A 494 8.06 -8.96 -21.99
CA CYS A 494 7.64 -7.55 -22.05
C CYS A 494 6.58 -7.30 -23.14
N THR A 495 6.82 -7.72 -24.39
CA THR A 495 5.88 -7.45 -25.49
C THR A 495 4.54 -8.16 -25.34
N ASN A 496 4.52 -9.34 -24.69
CA ASN A 496 3.28 -10.11 -24.56
C ASN A 496 2.51 -9.82 -23.26
N LEU A 497 3.19 -9.31 -22.22
CA LEU A 497 2.59 -9.11 -20.91
C LEU A 497 2.25 -7.65 -20.59
N ILE A 498 2.79 -6.69 -21.34
CA ILE A 498 2.58 -5.26 -21.13
C ILE A 498 1.70 -4.72 -22.25
N PRO A 499 0.37 -4.65 -22.08
CA PRO A 499 -0.50 -4.05 -23.08
C PRO A 499 -0.40 -2.51 -23.09
N PHE A 500 0.05 -1.90 -21.99
CA PHE A 500 0.22 -0.45 -21.86
C PHE A 500 1.53 -0.14 -21.14
N PRO A 501 2.30 0.88 -21.57
CA PRO A 501 3.59 1.23 -20.97
C PRO A 501 3.56 1.53 -19.46
N LEU A 502 2.41 1.92 -18.90
CA LEU A 502 2.24 2.20 -17.48
C LEU A 502 1.88 0.96 -16.64
N LEU A 503 1.59 -0.18 -17.28
CA LEU A 503 1.13 -1.42 -16.65
C LEU A 503 2.21 -2.52 -16.71
N HIS A 504 3.44 -2.17 -16.36
CA HIS A 504 4.62 -3.05 -16.37
C HIS A 504 5.00 -3.58 -14.99
N PHE A 505 4.13 -3.41 -13.99
CA PHE A 505 4.31 -3.91 -12.63
C PHE A 505 3.67 -5.29 -12.47
N PHE A 506 4.51 -6.31 -12.24
CA PHE A 506 4.08 -7.71 -12.16
C PHE A 506 4.15 -8.27 -10.74
N ILE A 507 3.19 -9.14 -10.43
CA ILE A 507 3.12 -9.92 -9.20
C ILE A 507 3.76 -11.29 -9.45
N PRO A 508 4.93 -11.58 -8.86
CA PRO A 508 5.55 -12.89 -8.99
C PRO A 508 4.99 -13.90 -7.99
N ALA A 509 4.98 -15.18 -8.39
CA ALA A 509 4.73 -16.30 -7.50
C ALA A 509 5.65 -17.48 -7.85
N PHE A 510 5.90 -18.35 -6.88
CA PHE A 510 6.74 -19.54 -7.07
C PHE A 510 6.04 -20.77 -6.50
N ALA A 511 6.11 -21.90 -7.18
CA ALA A 511 5.66 -23.19 -6.66
C ALA A 511 6.60 -24.32 -7.13
N PRO A 512 6.78 -25.41 -6.36
CA PRO A 512 6.09 -25.73 -5.12
C PRO A 512 6.62 -24.99 -3.89
N LEU A 513 5.72 -24.51 -3.03
CA LEU A 513 6.05 -23.98 -1.71
C LEU A 513 5.80 -25.07 -0.66
N THR A 514 6.81 -25.88 -0.41
CA THR A 514 6.74 -26.98 0.56
C THR A 514 7.94 -26.94 1.49
N SER A 515 7.76 -27.37 2.74
CA SER A 515 8.87 -27.42 3.69
C SER A 515 9.93 -28.42 3.22
N ARG A 516 11.22 -28.12 3.50
CA ARG A 516 12.36 -28.94 3.04
C ARG A 516 12.26 -30.43 3.42
N PHE A 517 11.55 -30.74 4.50
CA PHE A 517 11.32 -32.13 4.96
C PHE A 517 10.28 -32.90 4.15
N VAL A 518 9.27 -32.21 3.60
CA VAL A 518 8.16 -32.83 2.84
C VAL A 518 8.52 -32.99 1.35
N GLN A 519 9.40 -32.13 0.83
CA GLN A 519 9.87 -32.16 -0.57
C GLN A 519 10.48 -33.50 -1.01
N THR A 520 11.00 -34.30 -0.10
CA THR A 520 11.62 -35.60 -0.41
C THR A 520 10.59 -36.71 -0.69
N TYR A 521 9.35 -36.57 -0.21
CA TYR A 521 8.35 -37.65 -0.22
C TYR A 521 7.16 -37.40 -1.16
N TYR A 522 6.90 -36.15 -1.55
CA TYR A 522 5.75 -35.79 -2.38
C TYR A 522 6.16 -35.60 -3.85
N ASN A 523 5.54 -36.36 -4.75
CA ASN A 523 5.60 -36.07 -6.19
C ASN A 523 4.47 -35.09 -6.52
N HIS A 524 4.81 -33.85 -6.86
CA HIS A 524 3.85 -32.85 -7.32
C HIS A 524 3.40 -33.15 -8.74
N THR A 525 2.11 -32.98 -9.02
CA THR A 525 1.55 -33.03 -10.37
C THR A 525 1.53 -31.63 -11.02
N ILE A 526 1.32 -31.55 -12.33
CA ILE A 526 1.13 -30.27 -13.03
C ILE A 526 -0.09 -29.52 -12.46
N HIS A 527 -1.15 -30.26 -12.14
CA HIS A 527 -2.37 -29.72 -11.53
C HIS A 527 -2.12 -29.08 -10.14
N ASP A 528 -1.30 -29.72 -9.31
CA ASP A 528 -0.95 -29.17 -7.98
C ASP A 528 -0.17 -27.86 -8.09
N LEU A 529 0.79 -27.81 -9.03
CA LEU A 529 1.61 -26.61 -9.26
C LEU A 529 0.78 -25.45 -9.81
N THR A 530 -0.08 -25.72 -10.81
CA THR A 530 -0.97 -24.73 -11.41
C THR A 530 -1.99 -24.21 -10.40
N THR A 531 -2.50 -25.06 -9.52
CA THR A 531 -3.40 -24.61 -8.44
C THR A 531 -2.69 -23.72 -7.42
N GLN A 532 -1.43 -24.05 -7.07
CA GLN A 532 -0.66 -23.27 -6.10
C GLN A 532 -0.29 -21.87 -6.59
N ILE A 533 0.02 -21.68 -7.87
CA ILE A 533 0.42 -20.37 -8.42
C ILE A 533 -0.71 -19.34 -8.48
N PHE A 534 -1.96 -19.79 -8.59
CA PHE A 534 -3.14 -18.90 -8.59
C PHE A 534 -3.76 -18.74 -7.19
N ASP A 535 -3.20 -19.38 -6.17
CA ASP A 535 -3.63 -19.14 -4.79
C ASP A 535 -3.11 -17.76 -4.33
N SER A 536 -4.03 -16.88 -3.98
CA SER A 536 -3.77 -15.57 -3.34
C SER A 536 -2.73 -15.63 -2.21
N LYS A 537 -2.66 -16.76 -1.50
CA LYS A 537 -1.76 -17.00 -0.37
C LYS A 537 -0.30 -17.28 -0.74
N ASN A 538 -0.02 -17.53 -2.02
CA ASN A 538 1.31 -17.89 -2.50
C ASN A 538 1.92 -16.80 -3.39
N LEU A 539 1.19 -15.69 -3.60
CA LEU A 539 1.69 -14.52 -4.30
C LEU A 539 2.68 -13.76 -3.41
N MET A 540 3.75 -13.24 -3.99
CA MET A 540 4.80 -12.53 -3.26
C MET A 540 4.48 -11.04 -3.02
N THR A 541 3.24 -10.61 -3.24
CA THR A 541 2.76 -9.23 -3.04
C THR A 541 1.49 -9.27 -2.18
N ALA A 542 1.36 -8.36 -1.20
CA ALA A 542 0.23 -8.37 -0.26
C ALA A 542 -1.03 -7.71 -0.84
N CYS A 543 -1.53 -8.24 -1.96
CA CYS A 543 -2.79 -7.86 -2.59
C CYS A 543 -3.65 -9.09 -2.89
N ASP A 544 -4.98 -8.94 -2.83
CA ASP A 544 -5.88 -10.02 -3.21
C ASP A 544 -6.15 -9.96 -4.72
N PRO A 545 -5.69 -10.94 -5.52
CA PRO A 545 -5.87 -10.92 -6.96
C PRO A 545 -7.34 -10.95 -7.39
N ARG A 546 -8.26 -11.31 -6.48
CA ARG A 546 -9.71 -11.33 -6.71
C ARG A 546 -10.35 -9.94 -6.68
N HIS A 547 -9.71 -8.94 -6.07
CA HIS A 547 -10.18 -7.56 -6.07
C HIS A 547 -9.86 -6.84 -7.39
N GLY A 548 -9.03 -7.44 -8.23
CA GLY A 548 -8.69 -6.96 -9.57
C GLY A 548 -9.00 -7.98 -10.65
N LYS A 549 -8.47 -7.73 -11.85
CA LYS A 549 -8.48 -8.66 -12.97
C LYS A 549 -7.05 -8.89 -13.48
N TYR A 550 -6.75 -10.13 -13.82
CA TYR A 550 -5.54 -10.50 -14.54
C TYR A 550 -5.65 -10.01 -15.99
N ILE A 551 -4.77 -9.07 -16.33
CA ILE A 551 -4.61 -8.51 -17.66
C ILE A 551 -3.88 -9.55 -18.52
N THR A 552 -2.70 -9.96 -18.08
CA THR A 552 -1.87 -11.00 -18.71
C THR A 552 -1.16 -11.83 -17.65
N VAL A 553 -0.85 -13.07 -17.99
CA VAL A 553 -0.17 -14.02 -17.11
C VAL A 553 0.87 -14.78 -17.91
N ALA A 554 2.07 -14.92 -17.36
CA ALA A 554 3.07 -15.88 -17.81
C ALA A 554 3.37 -16.92 -16.73
N SER A 555 3.50 -18.18 -17.13
CA SER A 555 3.94 -19.28 -16.27
C SER A 555 5.14 -19.98 -16.89
N VAL A 556 6.27 -19.96 -16.18
CA VAL A 556 7.53 -20.58 -16.59
C VAL A 556 7.70 -21.89 -15.81
N PHE A 557 7.52 -23.01 -16.50
CA PHE A 557 7.66 -24.34 -15.94
C PHE A 557 9.08 -24.89 -16.12
N ARG A 558 9.57 -25.61 -15.11
CA ARG A 558 10.86 -26.27 -15.09
C ARG A 558 10.71 -27.76 -14.79
N GLY A 559 11.37 -28.60 -15.57
CA GLY A 559 11.35 -30.06 -15.47
C GLY A 559 10.87 -30.70 -16.77
N ARG A 560 11.04 -32.02 -16.90
CA ARG A 560 10.54 -32.79 -18.05
C ARG A 560 9.03 -32.93 -17.96
N LEU A 561 8.30 -32.16 -18.76
CA LEU A 561 6.85 -32.06 -18.74
C LEU A 561 6.27 -32.27 -20.14
N SER A 562 5.06 -32.82 -20.23
CA SER A 562 4.32 -32.91 -21.48
C SER A 562 3.67 -31.56 -21.80
N ILE A 563 4.03 -30.94 -22.93
CA ILE A 563 3.44 -29.66 -23.37
C ILE A 563 1.92 -29.78 -23.53
N LYS A 564 1.46 -30.91 -24.06
CA LYS A 564 0.03 -31.15 -24.29
C LYS A 564 -0.77 -31.16 -22.99
N GLU A 565 -0.27 -31.84 -21.95
CA GLU A 565 -0.91 -31.86 -20.62
C GLU A 565 -0.88 -30.47 -19.98
N LEU A 566 0.20 -29.72 -20.18
CA LEU A 566 0.35 -28.36 -19.66
C LEU A 566 -0.65 -27.38 -20.29
N GLU A 567 -0.80 -27.42 -21.61
CA GLU A 567 -1.74 -26.56 -22.35
C GLU A 567 -3.19 -26.87 -21.97
N GLU A 568 -3.54 -28.16 -21.85
CA GLU A 568 -4.88 -28.60 -21.42
C GLU A 568 -5.20 -28.11 -19.99
N GLU A 569 -4.27 -28.27 -19.04
CA GLU A 569 -4.45 -27.78 -17.66
C GLU A 569 -4.55 -26.25 -17.60
N MET A 570 -3.70 -25.53 -18.34
CA MET A 570 -3.73 -24.07 -18.35
C MET A 570 -5.00 -23.51 -18.99
N GLN A 571 -5.52 -24.16 -20.02
CA GLN A 571 -6.85 -23.82 -20.58
C GLN A 571 -7.97 -24.10 -19.57
N GLN A 572 -7.91 -25.19 -18.82
CA GLN A 572 -8.88 -25.47 -17.75
C GLN A 572 -8.83 -24.41 -16.65
N VAL A 573 -7.64 -24.01 -16.20
CA VAL A 573 -7.47 -22.94 -15.21
C VAL A 573 -8.02 -21.61 -15.72
N GLN A 574 -7.74 -21.26 -16.97
CA GLN A 574 -8.29 -20.06 -17.60
C GLN A 574 -9.82 -20.10 -17.69
N SER A 575 -10.40 -21.25 -18.08
CA SER A 575 -11.85 -21.42 -18.17
C SER A 575 -12.54 -21.35 -16.81
N ARG A 576 -11.90 -21.89 -15.75
CA ARG A 576 -12.42 -21.89 -14.38
C ARG A 576 -12.37 -20.49 -13.76
N ASN A 577 -11.35 -19.72 -14.09
CA ASN A 577 -11.09 -18.40 -13.52
C ASN A 577 -11.44 -17.25 -14.49
N SER A 578 -12.22 -17.50 -15.54
CA SER A 578 -12.52 -16.54 -16.62
C SER A 578 -13.05 -15.20 -16.11
N ALA A 579 -13.81 -15.18 -15.01
CA ALA A 579 -14.31 -13.96 -14.37
C ALA A 579 -13.20 -13.03 -13.83
N PHE A 580 -12.05 -13.60 -13.45
CA PHE A 580 -10.88 -12.86 -12.95
C PHE A 580 -9.91 -12.48 -14.06
N PHE A 581 -10.13 -12.92 -15.29
CA PHE A 581 -9.34 -12.50 -16.43
C PHE A 581 -10.03 -11.37 -17.19
N VAL A 582 -9.23 -10.57 -17.86
CA VAL A 582 -9.70 -9.55 -18.76
C VAL A 582 -10.17 -10.19 -20.08
N GLU A 583 -11.41 -9.90 -20.49
CA GLU A 583 -12.05 -10.52 -21.67
C GLU A 583 -11.55 -9.96 -23.00
N TRP A 584 -10.95 -8.76 -23.01
CA TRP A 584 -10.54 -8.07 -24.24
C TRP A 584 -9.12 -8.42 -24.73
N ILE A 585 -8.32 -9.18 -23.96
CA ILE A 585 -7.02 -9.71 -24.42
C ILE A 585 -7.17 -11.19 -24.79
N PRO A 586 -7.18 -11.55 -26.10
CA PRO A 586 -7.15 -12.95 -26.51
C PRO A 586 -5.79 -13.57 -26.12
N ASN A 587 -5.79 -14.84 -25.68
CA ASN A 587 -4.56 -15.56 -25.29
C ASN A 587 -3.71 -14.83 -24.22
N ASN A 588 -4.37 -14.25 -23.21
CA ASN A 588 -3.74 -13.57 -22.07
C ASN A 588 -2.89 -14.47 -21.15
N VAL A 589 -2.86 -15.78 -21.38
CA VAL A 589 -2.02 -16.74 -20.66
C VAL A 589 -0.91 -17.24 -21.57
N LYS A 590 0.34 -17.08 -21.13
CA LYS A 590 1.54 -17.59 -21.81
C LYS A 590 2.24 -18.63 -20.96
N THR A 591 2.68 -19.70 -21.58
CA THR A 591 3.44 -20.78 -20.94
C THR A 591 4.82 -20.90 -21.57
N ALA A 592 5.82 -21.09 -20.71
CA ALA A 592 7.19 -21.39 -21.12
C ALA A 592 7.65 -22.66 -20.41
N VAL A 593 8.47 -23.49 -21.06
CA VAL A 593 8.91 -24.78 -20.51
C VAL A 593 10.42 -24.94 -20.71
N CYS A 594 11.10 -25.25 -19.61
CA CYS A 594 12.51 -25.63 -19.59
C CYS A 594 12.68 -27.05 -19.03
N ASP A 595 13.40 -27.91 -19.74
CA ASP A 595 13.61 -29.31 -19.35
C ASP A 595 14.53 -29.49 -18.13
N VAL A 596 15.22 -28.42 -17.68
CA VAL A 596 16.19 -28.46 -16.57
C VAL A 596 15.51 -28.11 -15.23
N PRO A 597 15.29 -29.09 -14.34
CA PRO A 597 14.66 -28.84 -13.04
C PRO A 597 15.61 -28.10 -12.07
N PRO A 598 15.07 -27.36 -11.09
CA PRO A 598 15.87 -26.74 -10.04
C PRO A 598 16.46 -27.78 -9.08
N ARG A 599 17.60 -27.43 -8.46
CA ARG A 599 18.33 -28.35 -7.57
C ARG A 599 17.47 -28.74 -6.36
N GLY A 600 17.22 -30.04 -6.18
CA GLY A 600 16.41 -30.57 -5.08
C GLY A 600 14.92 -30.77 -5.40
N LEU A 601 14.45 -30.35 -6.57
CA LEU A 601 13.06 -30.52 -7.02
C LEU A 601 13.00 -31.26 -8.36
N LYS A 602 11.94 -32.04 -8.59
CA LYS A 602 11.70 -32.69 -9.90
C LYS A 602 11.07 -31.74 -10.91
N MET A 603 10.21 -30.83 -10.43
CA MET A 603 9.53 -29.82 -11.23
C MET A 603 9.21 -28.59 -10.38
N ALA A 604 9.15 -27.44 -11.03
CA ALA A 604 8.77 -26.17 -10.41
C ALA A 604 8.12 -25.25 -11.45
N VAL A 605 7.39 -24.24 -11.00
CA VAL A 605 6.79 -23.22 -11.83
C VAL A 605 7.01 -21.85 -11.20
N THR A 606 7.25 -20.86 -12.05
CA THR A 606 7.30 -19.46 -11.67
C THR A 606 6.22 -18.71 -12.42
N PHE A 607 5.38 -18.01 -11.67
CA PHE A 607 4.24 -17.27 -12.18
C PHE A 607 4.56 -15.79 -12.18
N ILE A 608 4.12 -15.11 -13.23
CA ILE A 608 4.23 -13.68 -13.43
C ILE A 608 2.85 -13.20 -13.83
N GLY A 609 2.14 -12.54 -12.92
CA GLY A 609 0.80 -12.04 -13.19
C GLY A 609 0.78 -10.52 -13.28
N ASN A 610 0.27 -9.98 -14.39
CA ASN A 610 -0.14 -8.58 -14.48
C ASN A 610 -1.59 -8.48 -14.01
N ASN A 611 -1.82 -8.00 -12.79
CA ASN A 611 -3.15 -7.91 -12.20
C ASN A 611 -3.40 -6.50 -11.66
N THR A 612 -4.58 -5.95 -11.95
CA THR A 612 -4.96 -4.62 -11.48
C THR A 612 -5.05 -4.49 -9.96
N ALA A 613 -5.17 -5.61 -9.23
CA ALA A 613 -5.16 -5.64 -7.77
C ALA A 613 -3.89 -5.04 -7.14
N ILE A 614 -2.79 -4.92 -7.92
CA ILE A 614 -1.57 -4.25 -7.45
C ILE A 614 -1.81 -2.79 -7.02
N GLN A 615 -2.88 -2.17 -7.50
CA GLN A 615 -3.32 -0.83 -7.07
C GLN A 615 -3.48 -0.72 -5.54
N GLU A 616 -3.90 -1.79 -4.85
CA GLU A 616 -4.06 -1.77 -3.38
C GLU A 616 -2.74 -1.50 -2.67
N SER A 617 -1.62 -1.98 -3.24
CA SER A 617 -0.28 -1.75 -2.71
C SER A 617 0.13 -0.30 -2.94
N PHE A 618 -0.11 0.24 -4.14
CA PHE A 618 0.19 1.63 -4.46
C PHE A 618 -0.70 2.62 -3.70
N GLU A 619 -2.00 2.35 -3.52
CA GLU A 619 -2.91 3.17 -2.73
C GLU A 619 -2.47 3.26 -1.26
N ARG A 620 -2.03 2.12 -0.68
CA ARG A 620 -1.50 2.08 0.69
C ARG A 620 -0.28 3.00 0.84
N ILE A 621 0.66 2.92 -0.10
CA ILE A 621 1.87 3.76 -0.14
C ILE A 621 1.48 5.23 -0.34
N ALA A 622 0.60 5.53 -1.30
CA ALA A 622 0.15 6.88 -1.62
C ALA A 622 -0.57 7.55 -0.44
N GLN A 623 -1.42 6.81 0.29
CA GLN A 623 -2.12 7.34 1.46
C GLN A 623 -1.16 7.69 2.60
N GLN A 624 -0.14 6.84 2.83
CA GLN A 624 0.90 7.09 3.82
C GLN A 624 1.77 8.28 3.41
N PHE A 625 2.18 8.36 2.15
CA PHE A 625 2.91 9.48 1.58
C PHE A 625 2.13 10.79 1.73
N ARG A 626 0.86 10.85 1.33
CA ARG A 626 0.03 12.05 1.41
C ARG A 626 -0.10 12.57 2.83
N THR A 627 -0.26 11.67 3.79
CA THR A 627 -0.37 12.02 5.21
C THR A 627 0.92 12.68 5.72
N MET A 628 2.08 12.24 5.21
CA MET A 628 3.37 12.82 5.56
C MET A 628 3.69 14.10 4.79
N PHE A 629 3.48 14.11 3.47
CA PHE A 629 3.72 15.27 2.62
C PHE A 629 2.82 16.45 2.97
N GLY A 630 1.55 16.21 3.27
CA GLY A 630 0.63 17.25 3.77
C GLY A 630 1.06 17.87 5.11
N ARG A 631 1.92 17.18 5.87
CA ARG A 631 2.51 17.69 7.13
C ARG A 631 3.94 18.23 6.94
N LYS A 632 4.47 18.21 5.72
CA LYS A 632 5.89 18.48 5.38
C LYS A 632 6.89 17.67 6.22
N ALA A 633 6.50 16.46 6.58
CA ALA A 633 7.30 15.53 7.35
C ALA A 633 8.54 15.10 6.56
N PHE A 634 9.76 15.26 7.09
CA PHE A 634 11.02 14.75 6.49
C PHE A 634 11.36 15.23 5.06
N LEU A 635 10.54 16.09 4.45
CA LEU A 635 10.73 16.64 3.10
C LEU A 635 12.11 17.33 2.93
N HIS A 636 12.53 18.06 3.96
CA HIS A 636 13.81 18.75 4.00
C HIS A 636 15.05 17.86 3.89
N TRP A 637 14.97 16.55 4.09
CA TRP A 637 16.12 15.66 3.91
C TRP A 637 16.51 15.59 2.44
N TYR A 638 15.51 15.45 1.60
CA TYR A 638 15.70 15.41 0.17
C TYR A 638 15.98 16.81 -0.40
N THR A 639 15.35 17.85 0.14
CA THR A 639 15.63 19.22 -0.34
C THR A 639 16.99 19.76 0.10
N CYS A 640 17.54 19.28 1.22
CA CYS A 640 18.93 19.57 1.60
C CYS A 640 19.94 18.84 0.70
N GLU A 641 19.59 17.66 0.18
CA GLU A 641 20.37 16.92 -0.83
C GLU A 641 20.14 17.44 -2.26
N GLY A 642 19.32 18.48 -2.43
CA GLY A 642 19.16 19.22 -3.69
C GLY A 642 17.92 18.88 -4.52
N MET A 643 16.97 18.10 -4.01
CA MET A 643 15.68 17.85 -4.68
C MET A 643 14.65 18.96 -4.42
N ASP A 644 13.86 19.33 -5.42
CA ASP A 644 12.83 20.35 -5.26
C ASP A 644 11.51 19.77 -4.72
N GLU A 645 10.77 20.57 -3.92
CA GLU A 645 9.45 20.15 -3.39
C GLU A 645 8.47 19.77 -4.52
N CYS A 646 8.60 20.38 -5.70
CA CYS A 646 7.78 20.08 -6.88
C CYS A 646 7.98 18.64 -7.40
N GLU A 647 9.15 18.04 -7.22
CA GLU A 647 9.42 16.66 -7.67
C GLU A 647 8.58 15.65 -6.88
N PHE A 648 8.26 15.95 -5.62
CA PHE A 648 7.40 15.12 -4.78
C PHE A 648 5.94 15.17 -5.21
N ASP A 649 5.45 16.36 -5.56
CA ASP A 649 4.10 16.53 -6.11
C ASP A 649 3.98 15.85 -7.47
N ASN A 650 5.01 15.92 -8.31
CA ASN A 650 5.08 15.20 -9.58
C ASN A 650 5.06 13.69 -9.35
N ALA A 651 5.90 13.16 -8.45
CA ALA A 651 5.95 11.73 -8.13
C ALA A 651 4.62 11.21 -7.58
N TYR A 652 3.96 11.98 -6.72
CA TYR A 652 2.64 11.65 -6.19
C TYR A 652 1.56 11.70 -7.27
N THR A 653 1.61 12.69 -8.16
CA THR A 653 0.68 12.79 -9.30
C THR A 653 0.87 11.61 -10.25
N SER A 654 2.10 11.23 -10.58
CA SER A 654 2.38 10.03 -11.38
C SER A 654 1.86 8.74 -10.71
N MET A 655 1.99 8.63 -9.39
CA MET A 655 1.44 7.48 -8.66
C MET A 655 -0.10 7.47 -8.69
N LEU A 656 -0.75 8.62 -8.58
CA LEU A 656 -2.21 8.73 -8.74
C LEU A 656 -2.65 8.42 -10.17
N GLU A 657 -1.93 8.88 -11.19
CA GLU A 657 -2.18 8.53 -12.59
C GLU A 657 -2.05 7.03 -12.81
N LEU A 658 -1.06 6.38 -12.20
CA LEU A 658 -0.90 4.94 -12.23
C LEU A 658 -2.09 4.22 -11.57
N ILE A 659 -2.51 4.65 -10.37
CA ILE A 659 -3.69 4.11 -9.68
C ILE A 659 -4.95 4.32 -10.53
N MET A 660 -5.15 5.51 -11.10
CA MET A 660 -6.29 5.80 -11.97
C MET A 660 -6.27 4.96 -13.23
N SER A 661 -5.10 4.72 -13.84
CA SER A 661 -4.97 3.85 -15.01
C SER A 661 -5.30 2.38 -14.70
N LEU A 662 -5.04 1.94 -13.47
CA LEU A 662 -5.43 0.61 -12.97
C LEU A 662 -6.94 0.52 -12.65
N PHE A 663 -7.53 1.62 -12.16
CA PHE A 663 -8.96 1.71 -11.80
C PHE A 663 -9.89 1.88 -13.00
N SER A 664 -9.45 2.70 -13.95
CA SER A 664 -10.13 2.99 -15.21
C SER A 664 -9.38 2.32 -16.35
N LEU A 665 -9.34 0.98 -16.32
CA LEU A 665 -9.23 0.23 -17.57
C LEU A 665 -10.34 0.80 -18.48
N PRO A 666 -10.00 1.43 -19.62
CA PRO A 666 -10.97 2.19 -20.38
C PRO A 666 -12.18 1.32 -20.69
N PRO A 667 -13.41 1.82 -20.45
CA PRO A 667 -14.60 1.07 -20.77
C PRO A 667 -14.65 0.86 -22.28
N TYR A 668 -14.62 -0.41 -22.70
CA TYR A 668 -15.26 -0.90 -23.93
C TYR A 668 -14.87 -0.32 -25.30
N SER A 669 -13.87 0.57 -25.44
CA SER A 669 -13.55 1.19 -26.75
C SER A 669 -12.30 0.65 -27.46
N MET A 670 -11.55 -0.28 -26.87
CA MET A 670 -10.33 -0.85 -27.47
C MET A 670 -10.51 -2.34 -27.75
N GLN A 671 -11.47 -2.67 -28.60
CA GLN A 671 -11.51 -3.94 -29.31
C GLN A 671 -11.19 -3.55 -30.75
N ILE A 672 -9.97 -3.74 -31.26
CA ILE A 672 -9.70 -4.78 -32.26
C ILE A 672 -8.21 -4.95 -32.59
N SER A 673 -7.30 -4.14 -32.03
CA SER A 673 -5.90 -4.11 -32.48
C SER A 673 -4.91 -4.39 -31.35
N GLU A 674 -4.05 -5.39 -31.57
CA GLU A 674 -2.96 -5.81 -30.68
C GLU A 674 -1.69 -4.95 -30.88
N VAL A 675 -1.71 -3.94 -31.77
CA VAL A 675 -0.53 -3.21 -32.23
C VAL A 675 -0.44 -1.82 -31.59
N VAL A 676 0.55 -1.65 -30.70
CA VAL A 676 0.74 -0.41 -29.90
C VAL A 676 1.06 0.83 -30.76
N VAL A 677 1.55 0.64 -31.99
CA VAL A 677 1.94 1.74 -32.91
C VAL A 677 0.85 2.12 -33.92
N GLU A 678 -0.38 1.59 -33.78
CA GLU A 678 -1.47 1.85 -34.73
C GLU A 678 -1.78 3.35 -34.92
N PRO A 679 -1.84 4.21 -33.87
CA PRO A 679 -2.10 5.64 -34.06
C PRO A 679 -1.05 6.33 -34.95
N TYR A 680 0.23 5.96 -34.82
CA TYR A 680 1.30 6.45 -35.69
C TYR A 680 1.06 6.06 -37.15
N ASN A 681 0.81 4.77 -37.39
CA ASN A 681 0.56 4.26 -38.74
C ASN A 681 -0.70 4.89 -39.37
N SER A 682 -1.75 5.12 -38.57
CA SER A 682 -2.99 5.73 -39.04
C SER A 682 -2.79 7.20 -39.44
N VAL A 683 -2.11 8.02 -38.63
CA VAL A 683 -1.87 9.45 -38.97
C VAL A 683 -0.94 9.56 -40.18
N LEU A 684 0.15 8.81 -40.21
CA LEU A 684 1.09 8.81 -41.34
C LEU A 684 0.40 8.35 -42.64
N GLY A 685 -0.40 7.28 -42.57
CA GLY A 685 -1.19 6.79 -43.70
C GLY A 685 -2.24 7.79 -44.17
N GLN A 686 -2.94 8.45 -43.24
CA GLN A 686 -3.92 9.49 -43.56
C GLN A 686 -3.26 10.69 -44.24
N SER A 687 -2.11 11.16 -43.74
CA SER A 687 -1.38 12.27 -44.38
C SER A 687 -1.09 11.99 -45.86
N HIS A 688 -0.66 10.76 -46.20
CA HIS A 688 -0.44 10.40 -47.60
C HIS A 688 -1.73 10.23 -48.40
N LEU A 689 -2.81 9.71 -47.79
CA LEU A 689 -4.10 9.57 -48.47
C LEU A 689 -4.74 10.91 -48.81
N ILE A 690 -4.49 11.96 -48.02
CA ILE A 690 -4.97 13.32 -48.31
C ILE A 690 -4.48 13.80 -49.68
N ASP A 691 -3.20 13.55 -50.00
CA ASP A 691 -2.59 14.06 -51.23
C ASP A 691 -2.68 13.11 -52.41
N LEU A 692 -2.66 11.79 -52.16
CA LEU A 692 -2.50 10.77 -53.20
C LEU A 692 -3.79 10.06 -53.63
N SER A 693 -4.87 10.15 -52.85
CA SER A 693 -6.12 9.46 -53.17
C SER A 693 -7.20 10.40 -53.68
N ASP A 694 -7.94 9.97 -54.70
CA ASP A 694 -9.08 10.73 -55.25
C ASP A 694 -10.39 10.43 -54.49
N GLU A 695 -10.55 9.20 -53.97
CA GLU A 695 -11.74 8.73 -53.24
C GLU A 695 -11.31 7.76 -52.13
N SER A 696 -11.65 8.04 -50.88
CA SER A 696 -11.27 7.21 -49.72
C SER A 696 -12.48 6.80 -48.88
N PHE A 697 -12.66 5.50 -48.64
CA PHE A 697 -13.74 4.99 -47.78
C PHE A 697 -13.23 4.70 -46.38
N THR A 698 -13.80 5.37 -45.38
CA THR A 698 -13.42 5.22 -43.98
C THR A 698 -14.19 4.07 -43.34
N LEU A 699 -13.45 3.07 -42.83
CA LEU A 699 -14.00 1.93 -42.10
C LEU A 699 -13.32 1.87 -40.74
N ASP A 700 -14.12 1.99 -39.69
CA ASP A 700 -13.64 2.00 -38.32
C ASP A 700 -13.94 0.67 -37.64
N ASN A 701 -12.89 0.06 -37.10
CA ASN A 701 -12.97 -1.17 -36.36
C ASN A 701 -13.90 -1.05 -35.14
N GLU A 702 -13.91 0.09 -34.44
CA GLU A 702 -14.78 0.31 -33.27
C GLU A 702 -16.27 0.26 -33.68
N ALA A 703 -16.64 0.94 -34.76
CA ALA A 703 -18.00 0.91 -35.28
C ALA A 703 -18.41 -0.48 -35.79
N LEU A 704 -17.50 -1.17 -36.50
CA LEU A 704 -17.75 -2.54 -36.98
C LEU A 704 -17.97 -3.51 -35.82
N PHE A 705 -17.23 -3.35 -34.73
CA PHE A 705 -17.42 -4.12 -33.51
C PHE A 705 -18.79 -3.86 -32.90
N ASP A 706 -19.14 -2.59 -32.69
CA ASP A 706 -20.40 -2.19 -32.08
C ASP A 706 -21.61 -2.65 -32.90
N ILE A 707 -21.52 -2.61 -34.23
CA ILE A 707 -22.53 -3.19 -35.13
C ILE A 707 -22.66 -4.70 -34.90
N CYS A 708 -21.55 -5.43 -34.86
CA CYS A 708 -21.59 -6.88 -34.65
C CYS A 708 -22.15 -7.26 -33.27
N PHE A 709 -21.73 -6.53 -32.24
CA PHE A 709 -22.10 -6.80 -30.85
C PHE A 709 -23.53 -6.34 -30.53
N ARG A 710 -23.86 -5.07 -30.79
CA ARG A 710 -25.15 -4.47 -30.41
C ARG A 710 -26.25 -4.76 -31.44
N THR A 711 -25.96 -4.57 -32.72
CA THR A 711 -26.97 -4.66 -33.80
C THR A 711 -27.19 -6.10 -34.26
N LEU A 712 -26.10 -6.85 -34.51
CA LEU A 712 -26.18 -8.26 -34.95
C LEU A 712 -26.31 -9.26 -33.79
N LYS A 713 -26.14 -8.81 -32.54
CA LYS A 713 -26.23 -9.61 -31.30
C LYS A 713 -25.24 -10.78 -31.26
N ILE A 714 -24.04 -10.59 -31.81
CA ILE A 714 -22.95 -11.58 -31.72
C ILE A 714 -22.19 -11.31 -30.42
N GLN A 715 -22.26 -12.24 -29.46
CA GLN A 715 -21.66 -12.05 -28.13
C GLN A 715 -20.12 -11.89 -28.17
N HIS A 716 -19.46 -12.57 -29.12
CA HIS A 716 -18.01 -12.48 -29.31
C HIS A 716 -17.69 -12.28 -30.81
N PRO A 717 -17.72 -11.03 -31.31
CA PRO A 717 -17.38 -10.73 -32.70
C PRO A 717 -15.94 -11.14 -33.02
N THR A 718 -15.76 -11.94 -34.08
CA THR A 718 -14.42 -12.28 -34.58
C THR A 718 -14.04 -11.37 -35.74
N LEU A 719 -12.73 -11.24 -36.06
CA LEU A 719 -12.27 -10.55 -37.28
C LEU A 719 -12.94 -11.11 -38.54
N GLY A 720 -13.30 -12.40 -38.55
CA GLY A 720 -14.06 -13.00 -39.65
C GLY A 720 -15.46 -12.40 -39.81
N ASP A 721 -16.15 -12.11 -38.71
CA ASP A 721 -17.48 -11.49 -38.74
C ASP A 721 -17.41 -10.02 -39.18
N LEU A 722 -16.39 -9.28 -38.74
CA LEU A 722 -16.14 -7.91 -39.19
C LEU A 722 -15.80 -7.86 -40.67
N ASN A 723 -14.89 -8.73 -41.13
CA ASN A 723 -14.54 -8.83 -42.54
C ASN A 723 -15.75 -9.20 -43.40
N HIS A 724 -16.66 -10.04 -42.89
CA HIS A 724 -17.91 -10.34 -43.59
C HIS A 724 -18.77 -9.07 -43.75
N LEU A 725 -18.89 -8.24 -42.72
CA LEU A 725 -19.63 -6.98 -42.78
C LEU A 725 -19.00 -6.00 -43.77
N VAL A 726 -17.68 -5.82 -43.71
CA VAL A 726 -16.92 -4.99 -44.67
C VAL A 726 -17.13 -5.50 -46.10
N SER A 727 -17.05 -6.81 -46.32
CA SER A 727 -17.25 -7.41 -47.64
C SER A 727 -18.66 -7.18 -48.20
N ALA A 728 -19.68 -7.17 -47.32
CA ALA A 728 -21.06 -6.89 -47.71
C ALA A 728 -21.23 -5.43 -48.15
N THR A 729 -20.66 -4.49 -47.41
CA THR A 729 -20.66 -3.05 -47.74
C THR A 729 -19.89 -2.78 -49.03
N MET A 730 -18.68 -3.32 -49.19
CA MET A 730 -17.88 -3.20 -50.42
C MET A 730 -18.60 -3.80 -51.64
N SER A 731 -19.27 -4.95 -51.46
CA SER A 731 -20.12 -5.55 -52.48
C SER A 731 -21.26 -4.60 -52.85
N GLY A 732 -21.88 -3.93 -51.88
CA GLY A 732 -22.87 -2.88 -52.08
C GLY A 732 -22.38 -1.75 -52.98
N ILE A 733 -21.28 -1.10 -52.59
CA ILE A 733 -20.66 0.03 -53.30
C ILE A 733 -20.29 -0.33 -54.74
N THR A 734 -19.74 -1.52 -54.95
CA THR A 734 -19.30 -1.96 -56.30
C THR A 734 -20.42 -2.57 -57.14
N THR A 735 -21.68 -2.58 -56.68
CA THR A 735 -22.78 -3.26 -57.39
C THR A 735 -23.02 -2.65 -58.77
N CYS A 736 -23.07 -1.33 -58.88
CA CYS A 736 -23.35 -0.62 -60.13
C CYS A 736 -22.24 -0.78 -61.19
N LEU A 737 -21.04 -1.22 -60.77
CA LEU A 737 -19.94 -1.58 -61.68
C LEU A 737 -20.08 -3.01 -62.22
N ARG A 738 -20.68 -3.90 -61.43
CA ARG A 738 -20.73 -5.34 -61.70
C ARG A 738 -22.01 -5.77 -62.43
N PHE A 739 -23.11 -5.08 -62.19
CA PHE A 739 -24.42 -5.43 -62.74
C PHE A 739 -25.05 -4.21 -63.41
N PRO A 740 -25.66 -4.37 -64.60
CA PRO A 740 -26.44 -3.32 -65.20
C PRO A 740 -27.69 -3.06 -64.34
N GLY A 741 -27.83 -1.83 -63.83
CA GLY A 741 -29.00 -1.35 -63.10
C GLY A 741 -29.86 -0.39 -63.92
N GLN A 742 -31.04 -0.07 -63.39
CA GLN A 742 -31.95 0.93 -63.96
C GLN A 742 -31.35 2.34 -63.86
N LEU A 743 -30.49 2.58 -62.85
CA LEU A 743 -29.80 3.85 -62.64
C LEU A 743 -28.38 3.58 -62.08
N ASN A 744 -27.34 3.85 -62.87
CA ASN A 744 -25.95 3.46 -62.57
C ASN A 744 -25.10 4.66 -62.14
N ALA A 745 -24.44 4.51 -60.98
CA ALA A 745 -23.36 5.38 -60.52
C ALA A 745 -22.01 4.67 -60.69
N ASP A 746 -21.19 5.16 -61.61
CA ASP A 746 -19.80 4.72 -61.78
C ASP A 746 -18.91 5.43 -60.75
N LEU A 747 -17.74 4.89 -60.41
CA LEU A 747 -16.81 5.51 -59.43
C LEU A 747 -16.52 6.97 -59.78
N ARG A 748 -16.17 7.25 -61.04
CA ARG A 748 -15.96 8.64 -61.50
C ARG A 748 -17.16 9.56 -61.25
N LYS A 749 -18.39 9.04 -61.37
CA LYS A 749 -19.60 9.84 -61.07
C LYS A 749 -19.79 10.02 -59.57
N LEU A 750 -19.38 9.06 -58.73
CA LEU A 750 -19.38 9.22 -57.28
C LEU A 750 -18.38 10.32 -56.89
N GLY A 751 -17.13 10.25 -57.35
CA GLY A 751 -16.14 11.30 -57.10
C GLY A 751 -16.59 12.69 -57.54
N THR A 752 -17.03 12.87 -58.80
CA THR A 752 -17.41 14.20 -59.30
C THR A 752 -18.66 14.79 -58.65
N ASN A 753 -19.54 13.97 -58.08
CA ASN A 753 -20.80 14.44 -57.48
C ASN A 753 -20.74 14.51 -55.94
N LEU A 754 -19.90 13.70 -55.30
CA LEU A 754 -19.84 13.60 -53.85
C LEU A 754 -18.69 14.39 -53.22
N ILE A 755 -17.68 14.77 -54.02
CA ILE A 755 -16.51 15.50 -53.53
C ILE A 755 -16.64 16.97 -53.95
N PRO A 756 -17.06 17.87 -53.04
CA PRO A 756 -17.15 19.29 -53.35
C PRO A 756 -15.76 19.94 -53.45
N PHE A 757 -14.80 19.45 -52.66
CA PHE A 757 -13.42 19.94 -52.62
C PHE A 757 -12.44 18.78 -52.60
N PRO A 758 -11.30 18.84 -53.33
CA PRO A 758 -10.39 17.72 -53.49
C PRO A 758 -9.88 17.07 -52.20
N ARG A 759 -9.71 17.83 -51.11
CA ARG A 759 -9.25 17.30 -49.81
C ARG A 759 -10.36 16.65 -48.96
N LEU A 760 -11.63 16.89 -49.29
CA LEU A 760 -12.80 16.36 -48.57
C LEU A 760 -13.37 15.11 -49.26
N HIS A 761 -12.51 14.14 -49.56
CA HIS A 761 -12.83 12.91 -50.31
C HIS A 761 -13.00 11.67 -49.43
N PHE A 762 -13.11 11.86 -48.11
CA PHE A 762 -13.34 10.77 -47.16
C PHE A 762 -14.83 10.48 -47.00
N PHE A 763 -15.25 9.31 -47.49
CA PHE A 763 -16.63 8.85 -47.39
C PHE A 763 -16.83 7.94 -46.18
N VAL A 764 -17.99 8.07 -45.54
CA VAL A 764 -18.51 7.19 -44.49
C VAL A 764 -19.55 6.26 -45.10
N PRO A 765 -19.24 4.96 -45.28
CA PRO A 765 -20.19 4.01 -45.81
C PRO A 765 -21.10 3.43 -44.73
N GLY A 766 -22.27 2.96 -45.13
CA GLY A 766 -23.23 2.26 -44.27
C GLY A 766 -23.96 1.16 -45.04
N PHE A 767 -24.53 0.21 -44.32
CA PHE A 767 -25.25 -0.92 -44.93
C PHE A 767 -26.60 -1.13 -44.27
N ALA A 768 -27.62 -1.42 -45.08
CA ALA A 768 -28.95 -1.80 -44.64
C ALA A 768 -29.51 -2.94 -45.51
N PRO A 769 -30.23 -3.92 -44.95
CA PRO A 769 -30.62 -4.00 -43.56
C PRO A 769 -29.55 -4.68 -42.68
N LEU A 770 -29.32 -4.13 -41.49
CA LEU A 770 -28.53 -4.79 -40.44
C LEU A 770 -29.45 -5.42 -39.42
N THR A 771 -29.63 -6.74 -39.52
CA THR A 771 -30.42 -7.53 -38.58
C THR A 771 -29.70 -8.82 -38.21
N SER A 772 -29.93 -9.29 -36.98
CA SER A 772 -29.33 -10.52 -36.47
C SER A 772 -29.63 -11.71 -37.39
N ARG A 773 -28.66 -12.63 -37.53
CA ARG A 773 -28.78 -13.81 -38.43
C ARG A 773 -30.02 -14.67 -38.15
N TYR A 774 -30.49 -14.72 -36.90
CA TYR A 774 -31.70 -15.45 -36.50
C TYR A 774 -33.00 -14.69 -36.79
N GLY A 775 -32.95 -13.34 -36.86
CA GLY A 775 -34.11 -12.48 -37.11
C GLY A 775 -34.40 -12.23 -38.59
N GLN A 776 -33.42 -12.46 -39.49
CA GLN A 776 -33.55 -12.17 -40.92
C GLN A 776 -34.73 -12.89 -41.60
N ALA A 777 -35.10 -14.10 -41.15
CA ALA A 777 -36.21 -14.87 -41.71
C ALA A 777 -37.60 -14.33 -41.34
N TYR A 778 -37.70 -13.49 -40.31
CA TYR A 778 -38.97 -13.03 -39.74
C TYR A 778 -39.31 -11.57 -40.09
N HIS A 779 -38.42 -10.86 -40.78
CA HIS A 779 -38.61 -9.46 -41.16
C HIS A 779 -38.73 -9.29 -42.68
N THR A 780 -39.82 -8.65 -43.11
CA THR A 780 -39.99 -8.12 -44.47
C THR A 780 -39.68 -6.64 -44.46
N TYR A 781 -38.74 -6.18 -45.29
CA TYR A 781 -38.34 -4.77 -45.38
C TYR A 781 -39.03 -4.09 -46.55
N ASN A 782 -39.44 -2.84 -46.36
CA ASN A 782 -39.87 -1.94 -47.43
C ASN A 782 -38.78 -0.90 -47.74
N VAL A 783 -38.93 -0.18 -48.87
CA VAL A 783 -38.01 0.91 -49.26
C VAL A 783 -37.89 1.95 -48.16
N HIS A 784 -39.00 2.33 -47.53
CA HIS A 784 -38.99 3.28 -46.40
C HIS A 784 -38.13 2.81 -45.21
N ASP A 785 -38.18 1.52 -44.87
CA ASP A 785 -37.41 0.98 -43.74
C ASP A 785 -35.92 0.96 -44.04
N LEU A 786 -35.54 0.58 -45.26
CA LEU A 786 -34.15 0.60 -45.72
C LEU A 786 -33.60 2.03 -45.74
N THR A 787 -34.34 2.98 -46.33
CA THR A 787 -33.91 4.38 -46.38
C THR A 787 -33.79 4.97 -44.98
N THR A 788 -34.70 4.65 -44.06
CA THR A 788 -34.61 5.10 -42.67
C THR A 788 -33.38 4.52 -41.98
N GLN A 789 -33.13 3.20 -42.11
CA GLN A 789 -31.93 2.56 -41.54
C GLN A 789 -30.63 3.18 -42.06
N MET A 790 -30.55 3.55 -43.34
CA MET A 790 -29.33 4.09 -43.93
C MET A 790 -28.82 5.36 -43.25
N PHE A 791 -29.72 6.20 -42.71
CA PHE A 791 -29.37 7.45 -42.04
C PHE A 791 -29.21 7.30 -40.52
N GLU A 792 -29.36 6.10 -39.98
CA GLU A 792 -29.11 5.86 -38.55
C GLU A 792 -27.62 5.68 -38.27
N ALA A 793 -27.09 6.42 -37.30
CA ALA A 793 -25.67 6.34 -36.88
C ALA A 793 -25.20 4.91 -36.57
N ARG A 794 -26.08 4.07 -35.99
CA ARG A 794 -25.77 2.68 -35.64
C ARG A 794 -25.51 1.74 -36.82
N ASN A 795 -25.78 2.18 -38.05
CA ASN A 795 -25.59 1.39 -39.28
C ASN A 795 -24.43 1.91 -40.14
N LEU A 796 -23.74 2.96 -39.68
CA LEU A 796 -22.55 3.50 -40.32
C LEU A 796 -21.32 2.69 -39.89
N MET A 797 -20.39 2.51 -40.83
CA MET A 797 -19.17 1.72 -40.62
C MET A 797 -18.02 2.56 -40.03
N SER A 798 -18.27 3.82 -39.67
CA SER A 798 -17.32 4.72 -39.00
C SER A 798 -17.93 5.20 -37.69
N ALA A 799 -17.15 5.31 -36.60
CA ALA A 799 -17.64 5.71 -35.28
C ALA A 799 -17.77 7.25 -35.18
N CYS A 800 -18.57 7.83 -36.06
CA CYS A 800 -18.93 9.24 -36.05
C CYS A 800 -20.46 9.37 -35.96
N ASP A 801 -20.97 10.27 -35.13
CA ASP A 801 -22.41 10.57 -35.11
C ASP A 801 -22.71 11.65 -36.15
N PRO A 802 -23.49 11.37 -37.22
CA PRO A 802 -23.80 12.37 -38.23
C PRO A 802 -24.59 13.57 -37.70
N ARG A 803 -25.13 13.48 -36.48
CA ARG A 803 -25.83 14.59 -35.81
C ARG A 803 -24.87 15.65 -35.26
N HIS A 804 -23.60 15.32 -35.09
CA HIS A 804 -22.56 16.25 -34.65
C HIS A 804 -21.87 16.99 -35.81
N GLY A 805 -22.35 16.80 -37.04
CA GLY A 805 -21.88 17.52 -38.21
C GLY A 805 -22.99 17.70 -39.24
N LYS A 806 -22.60 18.03 -40.48
CA LYS A 806 -23.51 18.12 -41.62
C LYS A 806 -23.10 17.15 -42.74
N TYR A 807 -24.07 16.67 -43.49
CA TYR A 807 -23.86 15.95 -44.75
C TYR A 807 -23.58 16.96 -45.87
N LEU A 808 -22.40 16.83 -46.48
CA LEU A 808 -22.04 17.55 -47.69
C LEU A 808 -22.78 16.94 -48.87
N THR A 809 -22.60 15.64 -49.07
CA THR A 809 -23.21 14.87 -50.16
C THR A 809 -23.49 13.45 -49.71
N VAL A 810 -24.49 12.81 -50.31
CA VAL A 810 -24.90 11.44 -49.98
C VAL A 810 -25.21 10.67 -51.25
N ALA A 811 -24.82 9.40 -51.31
CA ALA A 811 -25.28 8.44 -52.30
C ALA A 811 -25.97 7.25 -51.62
N GLY A 812 -27.14 6.88 -52.15
CA GLY A 812 -27.89 5.70 -51.76
C GLY A 812 -27.96 4.68 -52.89
N MET A 813 -27.39 3.49 -52.69
CA MET A 813 -27.33 2.42 -53.68
C MET A 813 -28.27 1.28 -53.28
N PHE A 814 -29.40 1.17 -53.94
CA PHE A 814 -30.43 0.17 -53.67
C PHE A 814 -30.27 -1.07 -54.55
N ARG A 815 -30.55 -2.24 -53.97
CA ARG A 815 -30.52 -3.54 -54.64
C ARG A 815 -31.82 -4.29 -54.41
N GLY A 816 -32.35 -4.88 -55.48
CA GLY A 816 -33.61 -5.61 -55.51
C GLY A 816 -34.56 -5.05 -56.56
N ARG A 817 -35.65 -5.76 -56.84
CA ARG A 817 -36.69 -5.30 -57.78
C ARG A 817 -37.51 -4.18 -57.13
N LEU A 818 -37.09 -2.95 -57.34
CA LEU A 818 -37.64 -1.75 -56.71
C LEU A 818 -38.16 -0.77 -57.77
N SER A 819 -39.17 0.02 -57.42
CA SER A 819 -39.66 1.11 -58.27
C SER A 819 -38.78 2.34 -58.09
N VAL A 820 -38.22 2.89 -59.18
CA VAL A 820 -37.41 4.13 -59.16
C VAL A 820 -38.20 5.28 -58.51
N LYS A 821 -39.48 5.42 -58.87
CA LYS A 821 -40.35 6.47 -58.36
C LYS A 821 -40.54 6.39 -56.84
N GLU A 822 -40.69 5.17 -56.30
CA GLU A 822 -40.88 4.95 -54.86
C GLU A 822 -39.61 5.31 -54.08
N VAL A 823 -38.43 4.94 -54.61
CA VAL A 823 -37.14 5.27 -54.00
C VAL A 823 -36.88 6.78 -53.98
N GLU A 824 -37.16 7.47 -55.09
CA GLU A 824 -37.01 8.93 -55.18
C GLU A 824 -37.96 9.69 -54.24
N GLU A 825 -39.24 9.28 -54.16
CA GLU A 825 -40.21 9.88 -53.25
C GLU A 825 -39.76 9.74 -51.78
N VAL A 826 -39.38 8.54 -51.36
CA VAL A 826 -38.94 8.28 -49.97
C VAL A 826 -37.66 9.04 -49.62
N ILE A 827 -36.71 9.15 -50.55
CA ILE A 827 -35.45 9.89 -50.32
C ILE A 827 -35.70 11.38 -50.23
N THR A 828 -36.58 11.92 -51.06
CA THR A 828 -36.99 13.33 -50.99
C THR A 828 -37.67 13.62 -49.64
N ASP A 829 -38.52 12.72 -49.15
CA ASP A 829 -39.14 12.84 -47.83
C ASP A 829 -38.11 12.83 -46.69
N VAL A 830 -37.10 11.95 -46.76
CA VAL A 830 -36.03 11.90 -45.74
C VAL A 830 -35.14 13.15 -45.80
N GLN A 831 -34.83 13.63 -47.00
CA GLN A 831 -34.07 14.88 -47.19
C GLN A 831 -34.83 16.08 -46.60
N ASN A 832 -36.13 16.18 -46.84
CA ASN A 832 -36.97 17.25 -46.30
C ASN A 832 -37.07 17.19 -44.76
N LYS A 833 -37.15 15.99 -44.18
CA LYS A 833 -37.18 15.80 -42.72
C LYS A 833 -35.84 16.14 -42.05
N ASN A 834 -34.73 15.86 -42.73
CA ASN A 834 -33.38 16.01 -42.20
C ASN A 834 -32.64 17.23 -42.78
N SER A 835 -33.34 18.20 -43.37
CA SER A 835 -32.73 19.34 -44.09
C SER A 835 -31.73 20.13 -43.26
N ALA A 836 -31.94 20.22 -41.94
CA ALA A 836 -31.02 20.88 -41.00
C ALA A 836 -29.64 20.19 -40.89
N PHE A 837 -29.56 18.89 -41.20
CA PHE A 837 -28.30 18.13 -41.21
C PHE A 837 -27.62 18.14 -42.57
N PHE A 838 -28.20 18.77 -43.59
CA PHE A 838 -27.58 18.91 -44.90
C PHE A 838 -27.07 20.32 -45.11
N VAL A 839 -26.01 20.44 -45.88
CA VAL A 839 -25.44 21.72 -46.27
C VAL A 839 -26.28 22.36 -47.38
N GLU A 840 -26.63 23.65 -47.21
CA GLU A 840 -27.54 24.37 -48.11
C GLU A 840 -26.88 24.82 -49.43
N TRP A 841 -25.55 25.02 -49.44
CA TRP A 841 -24.83 25.55 -50.60
C TRP A 841 -24.57 24.51 -51.71
N ILE A 842 -24.81 23.22 -51.47
CA ILE A 842 -24.74 22.16 -52.49
C ILE A 842 -26.16 21.83 -52.98
N PRO A 843 -26.56 22.25 -54.19
CA PRO A 843 -27.85 21.86 -54.76
C PRO A 843 -27.84 20.37 -55.15
N ASN A 844 -28.94 19.65 -54.89
CA ASN A 844 -29.10 18.24 -55.24
C ASN A 844 -27.98 17.32 -54.67
N ASN A 845 -27.73 17.47 -53.36
CA ASN A 845 -26.67 16.77 -52.62
C ASN A 845 -26.90 15.27 -52.39
N ILE A 846 -28.04 14.69 -52.80
CA ILE A 846 -28.30 13.25 -52.74
C ILE A 846 -28.31 12.64 -54.15
N LYS A 847 -27.58 11.54 -54.33
CA LYS A 847 -27.62 10.67 -55.52
C LYS A 847 -28.19 9.30 -55.18
N THR A 848 -28.95 8.74 -56.10
CA THR A 848 -29.53 7.40 -55.95
C THR A 848 -28.95 6.49 -57.04
N ALA A 849 -28.87 5.20 -56.77
CA ALA A 849 -28.53 4.19 -57.77
C ALA A 849 -29.34 2.93 -57.47
N ILE A 850 -29.83 2.23 -58.50
CA ILE A 850 -30.75 1.09 -58.33
C ILE A 850 -30.31 -0.07 -59.22
N CYS A 851 -30.14 -1.23 -58.60
CA CYS A 851 -29.80 -2.50 -59.27
C CYS A 851 -30.86 -3.57 -58.99
N ASP A 852 -31.36 -4.24 -60.03
CA ASP A 852 -32.40 -5.26 -59.90
C ASP A 852 -31.93 -6.60 -59.28
N VAL A 853 -30.62 -6.77 -59.05
CA VAL A 853 -30.02 -8.00 -58.54
C VAL A 853 -29.79 -7.93 -57.02
N PRO A 854 -30.61 -8.61 -56.20
CA PRO A 854 -30.44 -8.60 -54.75
C PRO A 854 -29.21 -9.43 -54.30
N PRO A 855 -28.66 -9.17 -53.09
CA PRO A 855 -27.61 -10.00 -52.52
C PRO A 855 -28.12 -11.39 -52.13
N LYS A 856 -27.20 -12.38 -52.08
CA LYS A 856 -27.55 -13.76 -51.70
C LYS A 856 -28.11 -13.79 -50.27
N GLY A 857 -29.29 -14.38 -50.09
CA GLY A 857 -29.96 -14.52 -48.79
C GLY A 857 -30.86 -13.34 -48.40
N MET A 858 -30.99 -12.31 -49.24
CA MET A 858 -31.85 -11.14 -49.01
C MET A 858 -32.72 -10.86 -50.24
N THR A 859 -33.90 -10.27 -50.02
CA THR A 859 -34.81 -9.84 -51.11
C THR A 859 -34.48 -8.44 -51.63
N MET A 860 -33.96 -7.58 -50.75
CA MET A 860 -33.50 -6.23 -51.06
C MET A 860 -32.47 -5.76 -50.04
N SER A 861 -31.64 -4.78 -50.42
CA SER A 861 -30.66 -4.13 -49.55
C SER A 861 -30.39 -2.71 -50.04
N ALA A 862 -29.85 -1.85 -49.19
CA ALA A 862 -29.37 -0.54 -49.56
C ALA A 862 -28.00 -0.25 -48.94
N THR A 863 -27.14 0.43 -49.68
CA THR A 863 -25.81 0.84 -49.25
C THR A 863 -25.74 2.35 -49.24
N PHE A 864 -25.31 2.90 -48.12
CA PHE A 864 -25.15 4.33 -47.90
C PHE A 864 -23.69 4.70 -48.12
N VAL A 865 -23.45 5.84 -48.77
CA VAL A 865 -22.13 6.48 -48.89
C VAL A 865 -22.35 7.95 -48.62
N GLY A 866 -21.88 8.45 -47.47
CA GLY A 866 -22.02 9.86 -47.11
C GLY A 866 -20.67 10.56 -47.05
N ASN A 867 -20.58 11.74 -47.63
CA ASN A 867 -19.53 12.70 -47.30
C ASN A 867 -20.09 13.63 -46.20
N THR A 868 -19.52 13.56 -45.00
CA THR A 868 -20.03 14.29 -43.83
C THR A 868 -18.89 14.92 -43.07
N THR A 869 -19.12 16.12 -42.51
CA THR A 869 -18.15 16.79 -41.63
C THR A 869 -17.97 16.04 -40.32
N ALA A 870 -18.89 15.15 -39.92
CA ALA A 870 -18.76 14.33 -38.72
C ALA A 870 -17.56 13.36 -38.76
N VAL A 871 -17.00 13.06 -39.95
CA VAL A 871 -15.79 12.21 -40.07
C VAL A 871 -14.59 12.79 -39.33
N GLN A 872 -14.59 14.10 -39.06
CA GLN A 872 -13.57 14.77 -38.27
C GLN A 872 -13.44 14.20 -36.84
N GLU A 873 -14.51 13.64 -36.25
CA GLU A 873 -14.47 13.03 -34.92
C GLU A 873 -13.51 11.83 -34.91
N THR A 874 -13.57 11.02 -35.96
CA THR A 874 -12.69 9.85 -36.16
C THR A 874 -11.23 10.30 -36.29
N PHE A 875 -10.96 11.35 -37.08
CA PHE A 875 -9.60 11.87 -37.24
C PHE A 875 -9.08 12.51 -35.96
N LYS A 876 -9.89 13.31 -35.28
CA LYS A 876 -9.53 13.95 -34.01
C LYS A 876 -9.17 12.92 -32.93
N ARG A 877 -9.95 11.84 -32.82
CA ARG A 877 -9.65 10.76 -31.87
C ARG A 877 -8.29 10.12 -32.13
N ILE A 878 -7.93 9.89 -33.40
CA ILE A 878 -6.63 9.33 -33.79
C ILE A 878 -5.51 10.34 -33.53
N CYS A 879 -5.71 11.61 -33.87
CA CYS A 879 -4.77 12.70 -33.61
C CYS A 879 -4.49 12.91 -32.12
N ASP A 880 -5.51 12.86 -31.25
CA ASP A 880 -5.34 13.01 -29.80
C ASP A 880 -4.47 11.87 -29.24
N GLN A 881 -4.69 10.64 -29.69
CA GLN A 881 -3.86 9.49 -29.31
C GLN A 881 -2.42 9.63 -29.81
N PHE A 882 -2.25 10.01 -31.08
CA PHE A 882 -0.93 10.30 -31.66
C PHE A 882 -0.19 11.38 -30.89
N ALA A 883 -0.84 12.49 -30.52
CA ALA A 883 -0.25 13.60 -29.80
C ALA A 883 0.24 13.19 -28.41
N ILE A 884 -0.52 12.35 -27.70
CA ILE A 884 -0.11 11.79 -26.41
C ILE A 884 1.15 10.92 -26.56
N MET A 885 1.20 10.09 -27.60
CA MET A 885 2.36 9.22 -27.88
C MET A 885 3.60 10.04 -28.28
N LEU A 886 3.44 11.02 -29.16
CA LEU A 886 4.51 11.89 -29.64
C LEU A 886 5.09 12.73 -28.49
N LYS A 887 4.24 13.32 -27.64
CA LYS A 887 4.66 14.06 -26.45
C LYS A 887 5.50 13.21 -25.49
N LYS A 888 5.18 11.91 -25.39
CA LYS A 888 5.91 10.93 -24.55
C LYS A 888 7.11 10.29 -25.24
N ARG A 889 7.39 10.64 -26.51
CA ARG A 889 8.42 10.01 -27.36
C ARG A 889 8.34 8.48 -27.42
N ALA A 890 7.13 7.92 -27.28
CA ALA A 890 6.94 6.49 -27.28
C ALA A 890 7.11 5.92 -28.70
N PHE A 891 7.89 4.85 -28.87
CA PHE A 891 8.09 4.11 -30.13
C PHE A 891 8.66 4.87 -31.34
N ILE A 892 8.97 6.18 -31.22
CA ILE A 892 9.58 6.98 -32.31
C ILE A 892 10.86 6.32 -32.83
N HIS A 893 11.68 5.77 -31.94
CA HIS A 893 12.93 5.09 -32.27
C HIS A 893 12.77 3.89 -33.22
N TRP A 894 11.58 3.31 -33.36
CA TRP A 894 11.35 2.19 -34.30
C TRP A 894 11.32 2.69 -35.73
N TYR A 895 10.78 3.88 -35.96
CA TYR A 895 10.68 4.48 -37.29
C TYR A 895 11.99 5.19 -37.65
N THR A 896 12.62 5.88 -36.70
CA THR A 896 13.89 6.55 -36.96
C THR A 896 15.05 5.58 -37.17
N ALA A 897 15.03 4.41 -36.52
CA ALA A 897 16.00 3.34 -36.79
C ALA A 897 15.88 2.76 -38.21
N GLU A 898 14.68 2.79 -38.80
CA GLU A 898 14.42 2.36 -40.19
C GLU A 898 14.63 3.50 -41.21
N GLY A 899 15.09 4.67 -40.76
CA GLY A 899 15.50 5.79 -41.61
C GLY A 899 14.46 6.88 -41.84
N MET A 900 13.39 6.94 -41.05
CA MET A 900 12.40 8.02 -41.07
C MET A 900 12.87 9.22 -40.24
N ASP A 901 12.69 10.44 -40.74
CA ASP A 901 13.06 11.66 -40.01
C ASP A 901 11.98 12.06 -38.99
N GLU A 902 12.38 12.54 -37.81
CA GLU A 902 11.42 12.96 -36.76
C GLU A 902 10.49 14.09 -37.22
N ALA A 903 10.95 14.95 -38.14
CA ALA A 903 10.16 16.04 -38.69
C ALA A 903 8.94 15.57 -39.51
N GLU A 904 8.99 14.37 -40.09
CA GLU A 904 7.88 13.80 -40.87
C GLU A 904 6.66 13.50 -39.98
N PHE A 905 6.86 13.24 -38.70
CA PHE A 905 5.77 13.04 -37.74
C PHE A 905 5.00 14.34 -37.48
N ASP A 906 5.73 15.44 -37.30
CA ASP A 906 5.15 16.76 -37.07
C ASP A 906 4.42 17.26 -38.33
N GLU A 907 4.98 17.01 -39.52
CA GLU A 907 4.35 17.32 -40.80
C GLU A 907 3.04 16.54 -40.99
N ALA A 908 3.07 15.22 -40.80
CA ALA A 908 1.87 14.39 -40.94
C ALA A 908 0.78 14.78 -39.93
N PHE A 909 1.17 15.09 -38.69
CA PHE A 909 0.23 15.56 -37.67
C PHE A 909 -0.40 16.91 -38.04
N THR A 910 0.40 17.82 -38.59
CA THR A 910 -0.09 19.13 -39.03
C THR A 910 -1.07 18.98 -40.20
N ASN A 911 -0.73 18.16 -41.20
CA ASN A 911 -1.56 17.93 -42.39
C ASN A 911 -2.95 17.37 -42.04
N VAL A 912 -3.04 16.44 -41.09
CA VAL A 912 -4.32 15.87 -40.65
C VAL A 912 -5.12 16.87 -39.79
N ASN A 913 -4.45 17.67 -38.95
CA ASN A 913 -5.14 18.74 -38.20
C ASN A 913 -5.67 19.85 -39.11
N ASP A 914 -4.93 20.21 -40.15
CA ASP A 914 -5.38 21.17 -41.15
C ASP A 914 -6.63 20.65 -41.88
N LEU A 915 -6.67 19.36 -42.22
CA LEU A 915 -7.87 18.72 -42.78
C LEU A 915 -9.07 18.80 -41.82
N ILE A 916 -8.87 18.54 -40.52
CA ILE A 916 -9.92 18.69 -39.50
C ILE A 916 -10.42 20.15 -39.48
N GLY A 917 -9.50 21.12 -39.53
CA GLY A 917 -9.83 22.54 -39.61
C GLY A 917 -10.67 22.89 -40.84
N GLU A 918 -10.34 22.33 -42.01
CA GLU A 918 -11.12 22.50 -43.24
C GLU A 918 -12.55 21.94 -43.09
N TYR A 919 -12.71 20.72 -42.54
CA TYR A 919 -14.04 20.16 -42.27
C TYR A 919 -14.87 21.04 -41.31
N GLN A 920 -14.25 21.65 -40.30
CA GLN A 920 -14.93 22.58 -39.38
C GLN A 920 -15.34 23.88 -40.03
N GLN A 921 -14.46 24.44 -40.88
CA GLN A 921 -14.73 25.68 -41.60
C GLN A 921 -15.97 25.53 -42.49
N TYR A 922 -16.01 24.47 -43.29
CA TYR A 922 -17.13 24.19 -44.21
C TYR A 922 -18.41 23.70 -43.52
N GLU A 923 -18.37 23.40 -42.22
CA GLU A 923 -19.56 23.13 -41.41
C GLU A 923 -20.25 24.43 -40.96
N CYS A 924 -19.45 25.46 -40.66
CA CYS A 924 -19.90 26.76 -40.19
C CYS A 924 -20.45 27.66 -41.32
N ASP A 925 -19.89 27.50 -42.52
CA ASP A 925 -20.36 28.12 -43.77
C ASP A 925 -21.67 27.47 -44.28
#